data_AF-A0A0S9Q1X0-F1
#
_entry.id   AF-A0A0S9Q1X0-F1
#
_cell.length_a   1.000
_cell.length_b   1.000
_cell.length_c   1.000
_cell.angle_alpha   90.00
_cell.angle_beta   90.00
_cell.angle_gamma   90.00
#
_symmetry.space_group_name_H-M   'P 1'
#
loop_
_entity.id
_entity.type
_entity.pdbx_description
1 polymer ?
#
loop_
_entity_poly.entity_id
_entity_poly.type
_entity_poly.pdbx_seq_one_letter_code
_entity_poly.pdbx_strand_id
1 'polypeptide(L)'
;MRFRIEAAPSAGLRVIPEIPDGQLVQIDGRNGIGKTLAIRLLQLATTSQPFADKPQSWTTLKENLNPVTIWADGLASGKTLRFSLDPGEWPDEPKPPSDWLGSVYLDDDPIAWSAVPALLQVRRIGGDETLGESLAGQVATDRERLRQVSVRQKPRRDDWNGRIGALRLLTEVPAAFDFLRLRTAIERAESDLETATNRLTAAENRAEHVAEIARIFNRHNAVVVERPRLIKRIADLTTSIDELRVAASELDERAAEVLRHSQQTDEVWAKVEHLTSLQRKRRDRRERRRRELADLSRAADVSVPVDLAAAQGQIDALSVERERLEEQRQTVDRAGLVLELLDAIEGPIDRGLAARLADEIVAQLPAGPISLGELDRGVAARRPVLDKIERSAGTEILEAIEEIDRQIEACEGLPAAVRLLASAEEDLQETEQQLGEFLRTLTGGVADDYETLNEERVQQLDKLTLLVEERTQAEAELTELTSEGDEEVLARLTQEQTTSLGAEISPADTEAWADLVTGIRRDVAAATSHLTDATGKRDAARTELVQAESAVRGATTELAKSPAFSWLREHDLPVPDASLSLESQVEALRALGNGAVKLENLLLYTLNDQQSLDRALEGLAGRLRASGTAGQVDGGPGGELSPRAELHYERRFAEELSSEVVRAALFSNGSDVSVDLRTMSTSWTLPNGQRNTRPLEAFSSGERAFAYTRVQVERLVDDHAENRVIFLDEFGSFVEHDRFEELKRFLRTQALGRAADKIVLILPLRRSPSPDEQLELKQRGGYLASEID
;
A
#
# COMPACT_ATOMS: atom_id res chain seq x y z
N MET A 1 45.27 -59.43 9.45
CA MET A 1 44.00 -58.84 9.93
C MET A 1 42.99 -59.90 10.33
N ARG A 2 42.44 -59.81 11.54
CA ARG A 2 41.45 -60.73 12.16
C ARG A 2 40.19 -59.94 12.55
N PHE A 3 39.00 -60.53 12.37
CA PHE A 3 37.76 -59.93 12.87
C PHE A 3 37.14 -60.80 13.97
N ARG A 4 36.76 -60.17 15.09
CA ARG A 4 35.98 -60.81 16.16
C ARG A 4 34.65 -60.10 16.29
N ILE A 5 33.56 -60.87 16.42
CA ILE A 5 32.20 -60.35 16.51
C ILE A 5 31.54 -60.97 17.74
N GLU A 6 31.30 -60.15 18.76
CA GLU A 6 30.48 -60.52 19.90
C GLU A 6 29.08 -59.97 19.70
N ALA A 7 28.17 -60.87 19.30
CA ALA A 7 26.77 -60.58 19.12
C ALA A 7 25.95 -61.60 19.93
N ALA A 8 24.83 -61.16 20.51
CA ALA A 8 23.87 -62.01 21.20
C ALA A 8 22.51 -62.01 20.48
N PRO A 9 22.45 -62.44 19.20
CA PRO A 9 21.23 -62.34 18.42
C PRO A 9 20.09 -63.22 18.96
N SER A 10 18.86 -62.75 18.81
CA SER A 10 17.62 -63.43 19.22
C SER A 10 16.83 -63.98 18.02
N ALA A 11 15.72 -64.69 18.30
CA ALA A 11 14.76 -65.18 17.29
C ALA A 11 15.32 -66.00 16.11
N GLY A 12 16.43 -66.73 16.32
CA GLY A 12 17.02 -67.62 15.32
C GLY A 12 18.03 -66.96 14.38
N LEU A 13 18.28 -65.66 14.54
CA LEU A 13 19.36 -64.94 13.86
C LEU A 13 20.72 -65.44 14.39
N ARG A 14 21.70 -65.62 13.50
CA ARG A 14 23.03 -66.17 13.84
C ARG A 14 24.10 -65.32 13.16
N VAL A 15 25.25 -65.20 13.81
CA VAL A 15 26.45 -64.50 13.31
C VAL A 15 27.66 -65.36 13.64
N ILE A 16 28.60 -65.51 12.70
CA ILE A 16 29.86 -66.20 13.02
C ILE A 16 30.70 -65.31 13.97
N PRO A 17 31.29 -65.87 15.04
CA PRO A 17 31.99 -65.08 16.05
C PRO A 17 33.35 -64.56 15.58
N GLU A 18 33.92 -65.12 14.51
CA GLU A 18 35.27 -64.83 14.09
C GLU A 18 35.48 -65.00 12.58
N ILE A 19 36.32 -64.14 12.01
CA ILE A 19 37.01 -64.35 10.73
C ILE A 19 38.51 -64.35 11.06
N PRO A 20 39.21 -65.48 10.86
CA PRO A 20 40.57 -65.65 11.35
C PRO A 20 41.56 -64.74 10.62
N ASP A 21 42.77 -64.66 11.15
CA ASP A 21 43.88 -63.96 10.48
C ASP A 21 44.27 -64.66 9.16
N GLY A 22 44.98 -63.95 8.28
CA GLY A 22 45.42 -64.43 6.97
C GLY A 22 45.03 -63.47 5.84
N GLN A 23 45.75 -63.52 4.72
CA GLN A 23 45.51 -62.65 3.58
C GLN A 23 44.44 -63.20 2.62
N LEU A 24 44.38 -64.52 2.45
CA LEU A 24 43.39 -65.20 1.62
C LEU A 24 42.76 -66.34 2.42
N VAL A 25 41.56 -66.11 2.94
CA VAL A 25 40.87 -67.02 3.87
C VAL A 25 39.67 -67.67 3.20
N GLN A 26 39.50 -68.98 3.36
CA GLN A 26 38.30 -69.71 2.99
C GLN A 26 37.47 -70.01 4.24
N ILE A 27 36.16 -69.70 4.20
CA ILE A 27 35.19 -70.03 5.25
C ILE A 27 34.12 -70.95 4.66
N ASP A 28 34.16 -72.21 5.05
CA ASP A 28 33.17 -73.23 4.67
C ASP A 28 32.17 -73.44 5.80
N GLY A 29 30.87 -73.42 5.49
CA GLY A 29 29.87 -73.68 6.53
C GLY A 29 28.49 -73.96 5.97
N ARG A 30 27.60 -74.52 6.80
CA ARG A 30 26.19 -74.75 6.40
C ARG A 30 25.48 -73.42 6.15
N ASN A 31 24.45 -73.42 5.30
CA ASN A 31 23.60 -72.24 5.11
C ASN A 31 22.88 -71.90 6.43
N GLY A 32 22.72 -70.61 6.73
CA GLY A 32 22.02 -70.15 7.93
C GLY A 32 22.85 -70.10 9.22
N ILE A 33 24.17 -70.32 9.18
CA ILE A 33 25.03 -70.19 10.38
C ILE A 33 25.50 -68.77 10.69
N GLY A 34 25.16 -67.78 9.84
CA GLY A 34 25.47 -66.37 10.09
C GLY A 34 26.66 -65.76 9.35
N LYS A 35 27.18 -66.42 8.30
CA LYS A 35 28.32 -65.93 7.50
C LYS A 35 28.00 -64.60 6.80
N THR A 36 26.93 -64.56 6.01
CA THR A 36 26.49 -63.36 5.29
C THR A 36 26.14 -62.22 6.22
N LEU A 37 25.56 -62.51 7.39
CA LEU A 37 25.24 -61.47 8.36
C LEU A 37 26.49 -60.85 8.98
N ALA A 38 27.52 -61.64 9.30
CA ALA A 38 28.81 -61.11 9.75
C ALA A 38 29.40 -60.13 8.72
N ILE A 39 29.33 -60.45 7.43
CA ILE A 39 29.78 -59.54 6.36
C ILE A 39 28.95 -58.25 6.36
N ARG A 40 27.61 -58.36 6.43
CA ARG A 40 26.73 -57.18 6.40
C ARG A 40 26.96 -56.25 7.59
N LEU A 41 27.27 -56.82 8.77
CA LEU A 41 27.64 -56.03 9.95
C LEU A 41 28.97 -55.31 9.76
N LEU A 42 29.96 -55.98 9.16
CA LEU A 42 31.22 -55.34 8.79
C LEU A 42 31.02 -54.25 7.74
N GLN A 43 30.15 -54.45 6.75
CA GLN A 43 29.79 -53.41 5.76
C GLN A 43 29.17 -52.18 6.44
N LEU A 44 28.22 -52.39 7.37
CA LEU A 44 27.63 -51.32 8.19
C LEU A 44 28.70 -50.58 9.00
N ALA A 45 29.58 -51.33 9.66
CA ALA A 45 30.68 -50.78 10.44
C ALA A 45 31.68 -49.97 9.59
N THR A 46 31.84 -50.28 8.31
CA THR A 46 32.64 -49.49 7.36
C THR A 46 31.79 -48.53 6.51
N THR A 47 30.67 -48.06 7.06
CA THR A 47 29.78 -47.01 6.49
C THR A 47 29.02 -47.36 5.20
N SER A 48 28.94 -48.63 4.82
CA SER A 48 28.10 -49.09 3.69
C SER A 48 26.72 -49.54 4.19
N GLN A 49 25.63 -49.23 3.49
CA GLN A 49 24.26 -49.65 3.85
C GLN A 49 23.82 -50.89 3.04
N PRO A 50 24.04 -52.13 3.52
CA PRO A 50 23.70 -53.35 2.76
C PRO A 50 22.20 -53.67 2.73
N PHE A 51 21.35 -52.88 3.39
CA PHE A 51 19.90 -53.08 3.44
C PHE A 51 19.10 -51.94 2.79
N ALA A 52 19.73 -51.06 2.01
CA ALA A 52 19.09 -49.88 1.42
C ALA A 52 17.83 -50.19 0.60
N ASP A 53 17.78 -51.36 -0.02
CA ASP A 53 16.68 -51.89 -0.85
C ASP A 53 15.83 -52.96 -0.14
N LYS A 54 16.15 -53.29 1.12
CA LYS A 54 15.55 -54.40 1.88
C LYS A 54 15.01 -53.93 3.24
N PRO A 55 14.02 -53.02 3.28
CA PRO A 55 13.50 -52.45 4.52
C PRO A 55 12.98 -53.52 5.49
N GLN A 56 12.33 -54.58 4.99
CA GLN A 56 11.88 -55.68 5.86
C GLN A 56 13.04 -56.43 6.54
N SER A 57 14.14 -56.67 5.79
CA SER A 57 15.34 -57.28 6.35
C SER A 57 16.06 -56.36 7.34
N TRP A 58 16.01 -55.04 7.12
CA TRP A 58 16.51 -54.03 8.04
C TRP A 58 15.73 -54.06 9.37
N THR A 59 14.40 -54.03 9.31
CA THR A 59 13.55 -54.12 10.51
C THR A 59 13.82 -55.40 11.29
N THR A 60 13.90 -56.54 10.58
CA THR A 60 14.17 -57.84 11.21
C THR A 60 15.55 -57.88 11.88
N LEU A 61 16.56 -57.27 11.25
CA LEU A 61 17.90 -57.15 11.83
C LEU A 61 17.87 -56.30 13.10
N LYS A 62 17.29 -55.10 13.01
CA LYS A 62 17.20 -54.13 14.12
C LYS A 62 16.55 -54.77 15.36
N GLU A 63 15.45 -55.48 15.18
CA GLU A 63 14.69 -56.11 16.27
C GLU A 63 15.40 -57.28 16.94
N ASN A 64 16.27 -58.00 16.22
CA ASN A 64 16.78 -59.30 16.68
C ASN A 64 18.31 -59.36 16.87
N LEU A 65 19.07 -58.32 16.55
CA LEU A 65 20.53 -58.37 16.61
C LEU A 65 21.09 -58.20 18.04
N ASN A 66 20.41 -57.46 18.92
CA ASN A 66 20.92 -56.94 20.21
C ASN A 66 22.23 -56.13 20.05
N PRO A 67 22.75 -55.45 21.09
CA PRO A 67 24.03 -54.76 20.98
C PRO A 67 25.17 -55.67 20.52
N VAL A 68 26.01 -55.19 19.60
CA VAL A 68 27.11 -55.96 18.98
C VAL A 68 28.42 -55.21 19.12
N THR A 69 29.47 -55.94 19.51
CA THR A 69 30.83 -55.40 19.45
C THR A 69 31.64 -56.13 18.39
N ILE A 70 32.33 -55.36 17.55
CA ILE A 70 33.19 -55.87 16.47
C ILE A 70 34.61 -55.36 16.71
N TRP A 71 35.59 -56.26 16.67
CA TRP A 71 37.00 -55.92 16.67
C TRP A 71 37.61 -56.25 15.32
N ALA A 72 38.36 -55.31 14.75
CA ALA A 72 39.22 -55.50 13.60
C ALA A 72 40.68 -55.35 14.04
N ASP A 73 41.33 -56.48 14.30
CA ASP A 73 42.70 -56.56 14.79
C ASP A 73 43.70 -56.70 13.63
N GLY A 74 44.91 -56.18 13.79
CA GLY A 74 45.99 -56.32 12.80
C GLY A 74 45.75 -55.51 11.53
N LEU A 75 45.29 -54.27 11.70
CA LEU A 75 45.24 -53.25 10.64
C LEU A 75 46.66 -52.77 10.28
N ALA A 76 46.80 -52.07 9.15
CA ALA A 76 48.01 -51.33 8.79
C ALA A 76 48.45 -50.46 9.98
N SER A 77 49.75 -50.44 10.29
CA SER A 77 50.36 -49.86 11.50
C SER A 77 50.14 -50.60 12.84
N GLY A 78 49.47 -51.77 12.84
CA GLY A 78 49.32 -52.63 14.03
C GLY A 78 48.18 -52.23 14.97
N LYS A 79 47.32 -51.31 14.54
CA LYS A 79 46.20 -50.79 15.34
C LYS A 79 44.99 -51.74 15.36
N THR A 80 44.09 -51.52 16.31
CA THR A 80 42.80 -52.21 16.44
C THR A 80 41.64 -51.22 16.36
N LEU A 81 40.67 -51.50 15.47
CA LEU A 81 39.38 -50.81 15.48
C LEU A 81 38.36 -51.61 16.30
N ARG A 82 37.65 -50.93 17.19
CA ARG A 82 36.53 -51.49 17.97
C ARG A 82 35.24 -50.73 17.65
N PHE A 83 34.24 -51.42 17.13
CA PHE A 83 32.90 -50.88 16.87
C PHE A 83 31.96 -51.39 17.94
N SER A 84 31.22 -50.49 18.58
CA SER A 84 30.13 -50.80 19.51
C SER A 84 28.83 -50.35 18.86
N LEU A 85 28.09 -51.30 18.29
CA LEU A 85 26.85 -51.06 17.57
C LEU A 85 25.65 -51.19 18.51
N ASP A 86 24.72 -50.24 18.45
CA ASP A 86 23.48 -50.27 19.25
C ASP A 86 22.23 -50.26 18.36
N PRO A 87 21.69 -51.44 17.99
CA PRO A 87 20.49 -51.54 17.17
C PRO A 87 19.25 -50.86 17.76
N GLY A 88 19.20 -50.62 19.07
CA GLY A 88 18.08 -49.93 19.70
C GLY A 88 17.91 -48.48 19.22
N GLU A 89 19.01 -47.84 18.83
CA GLU A 89 19.04 -46.43 18.38
C GLU A 89 18.97 -46.28 16.85
N TRP A 90 18.95 -47.39 16.11
CA TRP A 90 18.95 -47.36 14.65
C TRP A 90 17.62 -46.80 14.09
N PRO A 91 17.63 -46.10 12.95
CA PRO A 91 16.41 -45.58 12.32
C PRO A 91 15.50 -46.72 11.84
N ASP A 92 14.19 -46.46 11.75
CA ASP A 92 13.19 -47.45 11.32
C ASP A 92 13.35 -47.84 9.84
N GLU A 93 13.86 -46.92 9.03
CA GLU A 93 14.23 -47.15 7.63
C GLU A 93 15.75 -47.20 7.46
N PRO A 94 16.28 -48.00 6.52
CA PRO A 94 17.71 -48.09 6.27
C PRO A 94 18.25 -46.76 5.72
N LYS A 95 18.95 -46.00 6.55
CA LYS A 95 19.63 -44.74 6.17
C LYS A 95 21.13 -45.00 5.95
N PRO A 96 21.85 -44.11 5.24
CA PRO A 96 23.31 -44.17 5.21
C PRO A 96 23.89 -44.17 6.64
N PRO A 97 24.77 -45.14 6.97
CA PRO A 97 25.51 -45.20 8.23
C PRO A 97 26.10 -43.87 8.68
N SER A 98 25.84 -43.49 9.93
CA SER A 98 26.54 -42.39 10.61
C SER A 98 26.68 -42.71 12.11
N ASP A 99 26.88 -41.67 12.91
CA ASP A 99 26.86 -41.68 14.38
C ASP A 99 25.71 -42.45 15.03
N TRP A 100 24.53 -42.53 14.41
CA TRP A 100 23.40 -43.32 14.95
C TRP A 100 23.66 -44.84 15.02
N LEU A 101 24.71 -45.36 14.36
CA LEU A 101 25.03 -46.79 14.46
C LEU A 101 25.57 -47.19 15.83
N GLY A 102 26.20 -46.25 16.55
CA GLY A 102 26.87 -46.48 17.83
C GLY A 102 28.20 -45.73 17.90
N SER A 103 29.19 -46.32 18.58
CA SER A 103 30.52 -45.71 18.79
C SER A 103 31.65 -46.53 18.18
N VAL A 104 32.71 -45.85 17.73
CA VAL A 104 33.91 -46.46 17.15
C VAL A 104 35.17 -45.95 17.84
N TYR A 105 36.11 -46.86 18.09
CA TYR A 105 37.36 -46.60 18.80
C TYR A 105 38.54 -47.12 17.99
N LEU A 106 39.66 -46.40 18.00
CA LEU A 106 40.95 -46.81 17.46
C LEU A 106 41.93 -46.91 18.63
N ASP A 107 42.43 -48.12 18.93
CA ASP A 107 43.28 -48.39 20.10
C ASP A 107 42.70 -47.83 21.42
N ASP A 108 41.38 -48.00 21.60
CA ASP A 108 40.55 -47.50 22.71
C ASP A 108 40.24 -45.98 22.74
N ASP A 109 40.79 -45.19 21.81
CA ASP A 109 40.43 -43.78 21.66
C ASP A 109 39.19 -43.60 20.74
N PRO A 110 38.17 -42.82 21.15
CA PRO A 110 36.98 -42.61 20.32
C PRO A 110 37.31 -41.79 19.06
N ILE A 111 36.82 -42.24 17.91
CA ILE A 111 36.96 -41.53 16.63
C ILE A 111 35.60 -41.21 16.01
N ALA A 112 35.56 -40.25 15.09
CA ALA A 112 34.35 -39.95 14.32
C ALA A 112 34.12 -41.02 13.24
N TRP A 113 32.86 -41.39 13.00
CA TRP A 113 32.46 -42.34 11.93
C TRP A 113 32.96 -41.92 10.54
N SER A 114 33.10 -40.62 10.28
CA SER A 114 33.63 -40.09 9.01
C SER A 114 35.10 -40.45 8.76
N ALA A 115 35.87 -40.84 9.79
CA ALA A 115 37.27 -41.25 9.66
C ALA A 115 37.41 -42.74 9.28
N VAL A 116 36.41 -43.56 9.57
CA VAL A 116 36.45 -45.02 9.34
C VAL A 116 36.71 -45.40 7.88
N PRO A 117 36.08 -44.78 6.86
CA PRO A 117 36.29 -45.18 5.46
C PRO A 117 37.74 -45.05 4.98
N ALA A 118 38.52 -44.16 5.58
CA ALA A 118 39.94 -44.02 5.28
C ALA A 118 40.78 -45.12 5.95
N LEU A 119 40.35 -45.64 7.11
CA LEU A 119 41.06 -46.65 7.89
C LEU A 119 40.75 -48.08 7.45
N LEU A 120 39.47 -48.40 7.22
CA LEU A 120 39.01 -49.74 6.89
C LEU A 120 37.81 -49.68 5.95
N GLN A 121 37.88 -50.47 4.89
CA GLN A 121 36.80 -50.60 3.91
C GLN A 121 36.48 -52.07 3.65
N VAL A 122 35.21 -52.43 3.85
CA VAL A 122 34.72 -53.79 3.63
C VAL A 122 33.78 -53.80 2.43
N ARG A 123 34.09 -54.66 1.46
CA ARG A 123 33.31 -54.85 0.23
C ARG A 123 32.79 -56.28 0.17
N ARG A 124 31.51 -56.44 -0.16
CA ARG A 124 30.89 -57.75 -0.42
C ARG A 124 30.63 -57.86 -1.92
N ILE A 125 31.09 -58.95 -2.51
CA ILE A 125 30.74 -59.36 -3.87
C ILE A 125 29.90 -60.63 -3.73
N GLY A 126 28.62 -60.55 -4.09
CA GLY A 126 27.70 -61.69 -4.04
C GLY A 126 27.83 -62.54 -5.31
N GLY A 127 27.83 -63.87 -5.15
CA GLY A 127 27.73 -64.80 -6.29
C GLY A 127 26.34 -64.82 -6.94
N ASP A 128 25.34 -64.22 -6.30
CA ASP A 128 23.95 -64.05 -6.73
C ASP A 128 23.69 -62.75 -7.51
N GLU A 129 24.65 -61.81 -7.54
CA GLU A 129 24.48 -60.50 -8.13
C GLU A 129 24.52 -60.54 -9.68
N THR A 130 23.55 -59.88 -10.31
CA THR A 130 23.41 -59.81 -11.77
C THR A 130 24.15 -58.60 -12.36
N LEU A 131 24.41 -58.64 -13.67
CA LEU A 131 25.03 -57.52 -14.39
C LEU A 131 24.17 -56.24 -14.26
N GLY A 132 22.85 -56.37 -14.32
CA GLY A 132 21.92 -55.26 -14.13
C GLY A 132 22.01 -54.62 -12.73
N GLU A 133 22.11 -55.42 -11.68
CA GLU A 133 22.27 -54.91 -10.29
C GLU A 133 23.58 -54.15 -10.10
N SER A 134 24.68 -54.63 -10.67
CA SER A 134 25.97 -53.94 -10.62
C SER A 134 25.94 -52.59 -11.34
N LEU A 135 25.44 -52.55 -12.58
CA LEU A 135 25.28 -51.30 -13.33
C LEU A 135 24.36 -50.33 -12.56
N ALA A 136 23.29 -50.83 -11.94
CA ALA A 136 22.42 -50.03 -11.10
C ALA A 136 23.13 -49.47 -9.85
N GLY A 137 24.05 -50.24 -9.25
CA GLY A 137 24.90 -49.77 -8.15
C GLY A 137 25.78 -48.58 -8.53
N GLN A 138 26.30 -48.55 -9.77
CA GLN A 138 27.06 -47.40 -10.28
C GLN A 138 26.19 -46.16 -10.40
N VAL A 139 25.01 -46.31 -11.02
CA VAL A 139 24.04 -45.22 -11.19
C VAL A 139 23.60 -44.68 -9.83
N ALA A 140 23.37 -45.56 -8.85
CA ALA A 140 23.05 -45.16 -7.49
C ALA A 140 24.18 -44.37 -6.81
N THR A 141 25.44 -44.76 -7.06
CA THR A 141 26.61 -44.03 -6.54
C THR A 141 26.71 -42.62 -7.13
N ASP A 142 26.51 -42.48 -8.45
CA ASP A 142 26.53 -41.16 -9.10
C ASP A 142 25.33 -40.29 -8.67
N ARG A 143 24.16 -40.90 -8.44
CA ARG A 143 23.00 -40.23 -7.85
C ARG A 143 23.31 -39.67 -6.46
N GLU A 144 24.00 -40.45 -5.62
CA GLU A 144 24.39 -39.97 -4.29
C GLU A 144 25.40 -38.81 -4.37
N ARG A 145 26.36 -38.88 -5.30
CA ARG A 145 27.25 -37.74 -5.59
C ARG A 145 26.47 -36.49 -6.02
N LEU A 146 25.45 -36.63 -6.87
CA LEU A 146 24.57 -35.53 -7.30
C LEU A 146 23.83 -34.90 -6.11
N ARG A 147 23.33 -35.71 -5.18
CA ARG A 147 22.66 -35.24 -3.96
C ARG A 147 23.62 -34.48 -3.04
N GLN A 148 24.84 -34.97 -2.87
CA GLN A 148 25.88 -34.27 -2.10
C GLN A 148 26.21 -32.90 -2.71
N VAL A 149 26.30 -32.81 -4.04
CA VAL A 149 26.47 -31.52 -4.73
C VAL A 149 25.27 -30.60 -4.47
N SER A 150 24.04 -31.12 -4.50
CA SER A 150 22.82 -30.36 -4.17
C SER A 150 22.87 -29.73 -2.77
N VAL A 151 23.21 -30.55 -1.77
CA VAL A 151 23.30 -30.10 -0.37
C VAL A 151 24.37 -29.03 -0.20
N ARG A 152 25.54 -29.19 -0.84
CA ARG A 152 26.63 -28.20 -0.80
C ARG A 152 26.25 -26.88 -1.49
N GLN A 153 25.46 -26.92 -2.56
CA GLN A 153 25.07 -25.72 -3.31
C GLN A 153 23.89 -24.96 -2.71
N LYS A 154 23.05 -25.62 -1.89
CA LYS A 154 21.83 -25.03 -1.30
C LYS A 154 22.06 -23.66 -0.63
N PRO A 155 23.04 -23.47 0.28
CA PRO A 155 23.22 -22.17 0.94
C PRO A 155 23.53 -21.04 -0.03
N ARG A 156 24.39 -21.31 -1.03
CA ARG A 156 24.76 -20.33 -2.05
C ARG A 156 23.58 -19.97 -2.95
N ARG A 157 22.74 -20.95 -3.28
CA ARG A 157 21.52 -20.73 -4.06
C ARG A 157 20.51 -19.88 -3.29
N ASP A 158 20.28 -20.20 -2.03
CA ASP A 158 19.31 -19.48 -1.20
C ASP A 158 19.77 -18.01 -0.98
N ASP A 159 21.08 -17.76 -0.83
CA ASP A 159 21.67 -16.40 -0.84
C ASP A 159 21.41 -15.66 -2.16
N TRP A 160 21.68 -16.28 -3.31
CA TRP A 160 21.39 -15.67 -4.62
C TRP A 160 19.91 -15.36 -4.84
N ASN A 161 19.01 -16.28 -4.45
CA ASN A 161 17.57 -16.03 -4.51
C ASN A 161 17.18 -14.82 -3.66
N GLY A 162 17.73 -14.68 -2.46
CA GLY A 162 17.50 -13.51 -1.60
C GLY A 162 17.97 -12.20 -2.26
N ARG A 163 19.18 -12.19 -2.81
CA ARG A 163 19.74 -11.01 -3.50
C ARG A 163 18.94 -10.60 -4.73
N ILE A 164 18.56 -11.58 -5.57
CA ILE A 164 17.78 -11.34 -6.78
C ILE A 164 16.36 -10.86 -6.42
N GLY A 165 15.74 -11.45 -5.40
CA GLY A 165 14.44 -11.01 -4.89
C GLY A 165 14.45 -9.57 -4.39
N ALA A 166 15.47 -9.18 -3.62
CA ALA A 166 15.65 -7.81 -3.15
C ALA A 166 15.86 -6.82 -4.31
N LEU A 167 16.67 -7.19 -5.31
CA LEU A 167 16.89 -6.38 -6.51
C LEU A 167 15.59 -6.16 -7.30
N ARG A 168 14.78 -7.21 -7.44
CA ARG A 168 13.49 -7.14 -8.14
C ARG A 168 12.52 -6.22 -7.41
N LEU A 169 12.34 -6.38 -6.10
CA LEU A 169 11.45 -5.52 -5.30
C LEU A 169 11.84 -4.04 -5.40
N LEU A 170 13.15 -3.74 -5.44
CA LEU A 170 13.65 -2.39 -5.55
C LEU A 170 13.47 -1.78 -6.95
N THR A 171 13.42 -2.60 -8.00
CA THR A 171 13.36 -2.14 -9.40
C THR A 171 11.96 -2.16 -10.01
N GLU A 172 11.05 -3.03 -9.53
CA GLU A 172 9.75 -3.30 -10.16
C GLU A 172 8.83 -2.06 -10.26
N VAL A 173 8.60 -1.36 -9.14
CA VAL A 173 7.74 -0.17 -9.12
C VAL A 173 8.39 1.01 -9.84
N PRO A 174 9.65 1.39 -9.56
CA PRO A 174 10.31 2.51 -10.25
C PRO A 174 10.43 2.33 -11.77
N ALA A 175 10.67 1.10 -12.24
CA ALA A 175 10.84 0.81 -13.67
C ALA A 175 9.53 0.92 -14.48
N ALA A 176 8.38 0.92 -13.81
CA ALA A 176 7.06 0.99 -14.42
C ALA A 176 6.58 2.43 -14.70
N PHE A 177 7.24 3.45 -14.13
CA PHE A 177 6.84 4.83 -14.36
C PHE A 177 7.11 5.28 -15.80
N ASP A 178 6.18 6.07 -16.34
CA ASP A 178 6.27 6.74 -17.64
C ASP A 178 6.21 8.26 -17.42
N PHE A 179 7.39 8.88 -17.35
CA PHE A 179 7.53 10.31 -17.10
C PHE A 179 6.95 11.18 -18.24
N LEU A 180 6.93 10.68 -19.47
CA LEU A 180 6.32 11.41 -20.59
C LEU A 180 4.82 11.48 -20.41
N ARG A 181 4.19 10.36 -20.04
CA ARG A 181 2.76 10.31 -19.73
C ARG A 181 2.41 11.22 -18.56
N LEU A 182 3.21 11.20 -17.49
CA LEU A 182 2.97 12.03 -16.29
C LEU A 182 3.10 13.52 -16.59
N ARG A 183 4.13 13.96 -17.33
CA ARG A 183 4.26 15.36 -17.77
C ARG A 183 3.08 15.79 -18.64
N THR A 184 2.67 14.96 -19.60
CA THR A 184 1.51 15.25 -20.46
C THR A 184 0.21 15.36 -19.64
N ALA A 185 0.06 14.57 -18.58
CA ALA A 185 -1.10 14.65 -17.69
C ALA A 185 -1.15 15.98 -16.92
N ILE A 186 0.01 16.47 -16.46
CA ILE A 186 0.13 17.78 -15.80
C ILE A 186 -0.21 18.90 -16.78
N GLU A 187 0.38 18.92 -17.98
CA GLU A 187 0.10 19.95 -19.00
C GLU A 187 -1.39 20.03 -19.33
N ARG A 188 -2.06 18.87 -19.48
CA ARG A 188 -3.51 18.82 -19.70
C ARG A 188 -4.29 19.35 -18.50
N ALA A 189 -3.92 18.98 -17.28
CA ALA A 189 -4.59 19.45 -16.08
C ALA A 189 -4.41 20.97 -15.86
N GLU A 190 -3.24 21.51 -16.22
CA GLU A 190 -2.98 22.95 -16.19
C GLU A 190 -3.81 23.71 -17.25
N SER A 191 -3.89 23.18 -18.47
CA SER A 191 -4.76 23.73 -19.52
C SER A 191 -6.25 23.68 -19.14
N ASP A 192 -6.70 22.60 -18.48
CA ASP A 192 -8.06 22.47 -17.97
C ASP A 192 -8.34 23.50 -16.86
N LEU A 193 -7.36 23.72 -15.96
CA LEU A 193 -7.46 24.70 -14.88
C LEU A 193 -7.55 26.14 -15.42
N GLU A 194 -6.73 26.48 -16.41
CA GLU A 194 -6.80 27.77 -17.09
C GLU A 194 -8.19 27.98 -17.72
N THR A 195 -8.70 26.97 -18.43
CA THR A 195 -10.04 27.00 -19.02
C THR A 195 -11.13 27.16 -17.97
N ALA A 196 -11.03 26.46 -16.83
CA ALA A 196 -11.99 26.56 -15.73
C ALA A 196 -11.96 27.95 -15.07
N THR A 197 -10.78 28.52 -14.88
CA THR A 197 -10.58 29.86 -14.31
C THR A 197 -11.19 30.94 -15.21
N ASN A 198 -10.94 30.86 -16.51
CA ASN A 198 -11.52 31.77 -17.50
C ASN A 198 -13.05 31.66 -17.53
N ARG A 199 -13.60 30.44 -17.41
CA ARG A 199 -15.06 30.23 -17.34
C ARG A 199 -15.68 30.81 -16.07
N LEU A 200 -15.04 30.63 -14.91
CA LEU A 200 -15.52 31.21 -13.65
C LEU A 200 -15.51 32.73 -13.72
N THR A 201 -14.40 33.33 -14.17
CA THR A 201 -14.29 34.79 -14.33
C THR A 201 -15.38 35.34 -15.25
N ALA A 202 -15.64 34.66 -16.39
CA ALA A 202 -16.72 35.05 -17.30
C ALA A 202 -18.12 34.91 -16.67
N ALA A 203 -18.35 33.88 -15.85
CA ALA A 203 -19.62 33.69 -15.15
C ALA A 203 -19.83 34.71 -14.02
N GLU A 204 -18.78 35.03 -13.25
CA GLU A 204 -18.80 36.06 -12.20
C GLU A 204 -19.09 37.44 -12.80
N ASN A 205 -18.40 37.84 -13.87
CA ASN A 205 -18.65 39.11 -14.55
C ASN A 205 -20.10 39.20 -15.08
N ARG A 206 -20.67 38.11 -15.59
CA ARG A 206 -22.09 38.07 -15.99
C ARG A 206 -23.03 38.18 -14.79
N ALA A 207 -22.69 37.54 -13.67
CA ALA A 207 -23.50 37.60 -12.45
C ALA A 207 -23.51 39.01 -11.86
N GLU A 208 -22.38 39.70 -11.85
CA GLU A 208 -22.26 41.10 -11.45
C GLU A 208 -23.11 42.01 -12.35
N HIS A 209 -22.99 41.85 -13.67
CA HIS A 209 -23.78 42.62 -14.63
C HIS A 209 -25.29 42.38 -14.46
N VAL A 210 -25.73 41.14 -14.19
CA VAL A 210 -27.14 40.86 -13.92
C VAL A 210 -27.62 41.35 -12.56
N ALA A 211 -26.76 41.35 -11.53
CA ALA A 211 -27.12 41.91 -10.23
C ALA A 211 -27.39 43.42 -10.33
N GLU A 212 -26.57 44.14 -11.12
CA GLU A 212 -26.79 45.56 -11.38
C GLU A 212 -28.14 45.81 -12.04
N ILE A 213 -28.47 45.03 -13.08
CA ILE A 213 -29.73 45.22 -13.80
C ILE A 213 -30.94 44.80 -12.96
N ALA A 214 -30.82 43.74 -12.16
CA ALA A 214 -31.86 43.36 -11.21
C ALA A 214 -32.14 44.47 -10.20
N ARG A 215 -31.11 45.23 -9.77
CA ARG A 215 -31.27 46.41 -8.91
C ARG A 215 -32.09 47.50 -9.59
N ILE A 216 -31.75 47.83 -10.85
CA ILE A 216 -32.48 48.82 -11.66
C ILE A 216 -33.93 48.37 -11.93
N PHE A 217 -34.14 47.08 -12.22
CA PHE A 217 -35.47 46.50 -12.45
C PHE A 217 -36.37 46.56 -11.21
N ASN A 218 -35.86 46.13 -10.05
CA ASN A 218 -36.62 46.19 -8.80
C ASN A 218 -37.01 47.63 -8.45
N ARG A 219 -36.10 48.58 -8.72
CA ARG A 219 -36.35 50.02 -8.56
C ARG A 219 -37.45 50.52 -9.49
N HIS A 220 -37.41 50.16 -10.77
CA HIS A 220 -38.46 50.51 -11.73
C HIS A 220 -39.83 49.99 -11.28
N ASN A 221 -39.92 48.73 -10.85
CA ASN A 221 -41.18 48.15 -10.36
C ASN A 221 -41.71 48.86 -9.10
N ALA A 222 -40.84 49.24 -8.16
CA ALA A 222 -41.25 49.99 -6.98
C ALA A 222 -41.86 51.35 -7.36
N VAL A 223 -41.25 52.07 -8.30
CA VAL A 223 -41.76 53.36 -8.81
C VAL A 223 -43.12 53.18 -9.51
N VAL A 224 -43.26 52.18 -10.38
CA VAL A 224 -44.51 51.91 -11.14
C VAL A 224 -45.69 51.58 -10.22
N VAL A 225 -45.46 50.84 -9.13
CA VAL A 225 -46.53 50.38 -8.23
C VAL A 225 -46.88 51.41 -7.15
N GLU A 226 -45.88 52.03 -6.51
CA GLU A 226 -46.10 52.86 -5.33
C GLU A 226 -46.34 54.34 -5.67
N ARG A 227 -45.76 54.88 -6.75
CA ARG A 227 -45.95 56.29 -7.15
C ARG A 227 -47.43 56.67 -7.36
N PRO A 228 -48.26 55.90 -8.11
CA PRO A 228 -49.67 56.25 -8.29
C PRO A 228 -50.48 56.17 -6.99
N ARG A 229 -50.10 55.25 -6.08
CA ARG A 229 -50.75 55.09 -4.77
C ARG A 229 -50.47 56.29 -3.88
N LEU A 230 -49.22 56.72 -3.79
CA LEU A 230 -48.80 57.87 -2.98
C LEU A 230 -49.38 59.19 -3.51
N ILE A 231 -49.38 59.42 -4.83
CA ILE A 231 -50.00 60.61 -5.44
C ILE A 231 -51.49 60.70 -5.08
N LYS A 232 -52.22 59.58 -5.20
CA LYS A 232 -53.64 59.52 -4.83
C LYS A 232 -53.83 59.81 -3.33
N ARG A 233 -53.00 59.21 -2.48
CA ARG A 233 -53.07 59.42 -1.02
C ARG A 233 -52.83 60.89 -0.64
N ILE A 234 -51.84 61.55 -1.24
CA ILE A 234 -51.56 62.98 -1.02
C ILE A 234 -52.74 63.86 -1.44
N ALA A 235 -53.37 63.56 -2.58
CA ALA A 235 -54.54 64.31 -3.06
C ALA A 235 -55.76 64.16 -2.11
N ASP A 236 -56.03 62.94 -1.65
CA ASP A 236 -57.11 62.65 -0.69
C ASP A 236 -56.87 63.38 0.65
N LEU A 237 -55.63 63.34 1.15
CA LEU A 237 -55.23 64.04 2.39
C LEU A 237 -55.32 65.57 2.24
N THR A 238 -54.92 66.12 1.10
CA THR A 238 -55.00 67.57 0.84
C THR A 238 -56.44 68.07 0.87
N THR A 239 -57.35 67.34 0.21
CA THR A 239 -58.79 67.66 0.23
C THR A 239 -59.34 67.69 1.65
N SER A 240 -58.98 66.68 2.45
CA SER A 240 -59.42 66.56 3.84
C SER A 240 -58.86 67.68 4.74
N ILE A 241 -57.61 68.12 4.52
CA ILE A 241 -56.99 69.25 5.24
C ILE A 241 -57.73 70.56 4.94
N ASP A 242 -58.08 70.81 3.68
CA ASP A 242 -58.74 72.05 3.28
C ASP A 242 -60.17 72.14 3.85
N GLU A 243 -60.92 71.03 3.88
CA GLU A 243 -62.24 70.96 4.54
C GLU A 243 -62.15 71.30 6.03
N LEU A 244 -61.16 70.76 6.75
CA LEU A 244 -60.95 71.05 8.17
C LEU A 244 -60.53 72.50 8.44
N ARG A 245 -59.77 73.12 7.53
CA ARG A 245 -59.39 74.55 7.64
C ARG A 245 -60.60 75.46 7.54
N VAL A 246 -61.50 75.19 6.60
CA VAL A 246 -62.74 75.96 6.44
C VAL A 246 -63.61 75.81 7.70
N ALA A 247 -63.80 74.58 8.19
CA ALA A 247 -64.57 74.33 9.40
C ALA A 247 -63.98 75.04 10.64
N ALA A 248 -62.65 75.04 10.80
CA ALA A 248 -61.99 75.76 11.89
C ALA A 248 -62.17 77.28 11.80
N SER A 249 -62.11 77.86 10.60
CA SER A 249 -62.34 79.30 10.38
C SER A 249 -63.79 79.71 10.69
N GLU A 250 -64.77 78.88 10.33
CA GLU A 250 -66.18 79.13 10.67
C GLU A 250 -66.43 79.11 12.19
N LEU A 251 -65.74 78.22 12.91
CA LEU A 251 -65.81 78.15 14.37
C LEU A 251 -65.14 79.38 15.02
N ASP A 252 -64.03 79.87 14.46
CA ASP A 252 -63.37 81.12 14.91
C ASP A 252 -64.31 82.34 14.75
N GLU A 253 -65.03 82.45 13.64
CA GLU A 253 -65.99 83.54 13.40
C GLU A 253 -67.17 83.48 14.38
N ARG A 254 -67.75 82.29 14.61
CA ARG A 254 -68.85 82.09 15.57
C ARG A 254 -68.42 82.38 17.01
N ALA A 255 -67.23 81.95 17.41
CA ALA A 255 -66.69 82.22 18.74
C ALA A 255 -66.46 83.72 18.97
N ALA A 256 -65.99 84.45 17.95
CA ALA A 256 -65.84 85.90 18.00
C ALA A 256 -67.19 86.64 18.09
N GLU A 257 -68.24 86.10 17.46
CA GLU A 257 -69.58 86.68 17.48
C GLU A 257 -70.29 86.51 18.84
N VAL A 258 -70.18 85.33 19.46
CA VAL A 258 -70.70 85.04 20.82
C VAL A 258 -70.07 85.99 21.85
N LEU A 259 -68.77 86.22 21.76
CA LEU A 259 -68.07 87.12 22.69
C LEU A 259 -68.47 88.61 22.53
N ARG A 260 -68.68 89.09 21.28
CA ARG A 260 -69.08 90.49 21.02
C ARG A 260 -70.47 90.85 21.56
N HIS A 261 -71.39 89.89 21.64
CA HIS A 261 -72.77 90.13 22.08
C HIS A 261 -72.94 90.23 23.61
N SER A 262 -71.90 89.95 24.40
CA SER A 262 -72.01 89.73 25.85
C SER A 262 -72.00 90.98 26.77
N GLN A 263 -71.88 92.21 26.23
CA GLN A 263 -71.82 93.48 27.02
C GLN A 263 -70.80 93.49 28.18
N GLN A 264 -69.69 92.75 28.07
CA GLN A 264 -68.62 92.73 29.08
C GLN A 264 -67.57 93.83 28.86
N THR A 265 -66.80 94.15 29.91
CA THR A 265 -65.81 95.23 29.95
C THR A 265 -64.56 94.90 29.12
N ASP A 266 -63.89 95.91 28.53
CA ASP A 266 -62.65 95.74 27.73
C ASP A 266 -61.53 94.96 28.46
N GLU A 267 -61.54 94.96 29.79
CA GLU A 267 -60.58 94.22 30.63
C GLU A 267 -60.80 92.69 30.57
N VAL A 268 -62.06 92.24 30.47
CA VAL A 268 -62.39 90.82 30.25
C VAL A 268 -61.96 90.38 28.87
N TRP A 269 -62.15 91.24 27.86
CA TRP A 269 -61.71 91.01 26.49
C TRP A 269 -60.20 90.80 26.38
N ALA A 270 -59.42 91.71 26.98
CA ALA A 270 -57.97 91.60 27.01
C ALA A 270 -57.49 90.33 27.73
N LYS A 271 -58.22 89.83 28.74
CA LYS A 271 -57.87 88.61 29.47
C LYS A 271 -58.20 87.34 28.71
N VAL A 272 -59.36 87.25 28.04
CA VAL A 272 -59.71 86.14 27.14
C VAL A 272 -58.73 86.10 25.96
N GLU A 273 -58.44 87.24 25.34
CA GLU A 273 -57.48 87.33 24.23
C GLU A 273 -56.06 86.95 24.69
N HIS A 274 -55.65 87.35 25.89
CA HIS A 274 -54.36 86.95 26.46
C HIS A 274 -54.29 85.44 26.71
N LEU A 275 -55.30 84.83 27.33
CA LEU A 275 -55.32 83.40 27.62
C LEU A 275 -55.43 82.55 26.36
N THR A 276 -56.23 82.96 25.36
CA THR A 276 -56.30 82.29 24.06
C THR A 276 -55.00 82.45 23.24
N SER A 277 -54.34 83.62 23.31
CA SER A 277 -53.01 83.82 22.75
C SER A 277 -51.95 82.95 23.44
N LEU A 278 -52.04 82.81 24.77
CA LEU A 278 -51.18 81.93 25.53
C LEU A 278 -51.43 80.46 25.15
N GLN A 279 -52.69 80.03 25.06
CA GLN A 279 -53.10 78.71 24.62
C GLN A 279 -52.55 78.40 23.22
N ARG A 280 -52.66 79.35 22.28
CA ARG A 280 -52.06 79.23 20.94
C ARG A 280 -50.55 79.04 20.99
N LYS A 281 -49.82 79.86 21.75
CA LYS A 281 -48.35 79.73 21.92
C LYS A 281 -47.95 78.41 22.56
N ARG A 282 -48.72 77.90 23.52
CA ARG A 282 -48.50 76.60 24.16
C ARG A 282 -48.79 75.45 23.19
N ARG A 283 -49.83 75.57 22.36
CA ARG A 283 -50.13 74.63 21.28
C ARG A 283 -49.02 74.59 20.22
N ASP A 284 -48.55 75.75 19.77
CA ASP A 284 -47.40 75.85 18.85
C ASP A 284 -46.11 75.26 19.46
N ARG A 285 -45.94 75.35 20.80
CA ARG A 285 -44.83 74.72 21.51
C ARG A 285 -45.00 73.20 21.57
N ARG A 286 -46.20 72.70 21.89
CA ARG A 286 -46.54 71.26 21.86
C ARG A 286 -46.30 70.68 20.47
N GLU A 287 -46.77 71.34 19.42
CA GLU A 287 -46.55 70.92 18.02
C GLU A 287 -45.07 70.84 17.65
N ARG A 288 -44.26 71.84 18.05
CA ARG A 288 -42.80 71.80 17.83
C ARG A 288 -42.15 70.61 18.52
N ARG A 289 -42.54 70.30 19.76
CA ARG A 289 -42.02 69.13 20.50
C ARG A 289 -42.51 67.82 19.92
N ARG A 290 -43.72 67.78 19.38
CA ARG A 290 -44.27 66.62 18.68
C ARG A 290 -43.53 66.35 17.36
N ARG A 291 -43.19 67.39 16.59
CA ARG A 291 -42.35 67.27 15.38
C ARG A 291 -40.93 66.80 15.71
N GLU A 292 -40.31 67.38 16.73
CA GLU A 292 -39.00 66.94 17.22
C GLU A 292 -39.01 65.47 17.65
N LEU A 293 -40.07 65.02 18.33
CA LEU A 293 -40.25 63.61 18.67
C LEU A 293 -40.43 62.75 17.40
N ALA A 294 -41.23 63.19 16.43
CA ALA A 294 -41.44 62.46 15.18
C ALA A 294 -40.17 62.36 14.31
N ASP A 295 -39.37 63.41 14.27
CA ASP A 295 -38.09 63.45 13.54
C ASP A 295 -37.07 62.52 14.19
N LEU A 296 -36.97 62.53 15.53
CA LEU A 296 -36.13 61.57 16.26
C LEU A 296 -36.63 60.14 16.11
N SER A 297 -37.95 59.91 16.15
CA SER A 297 -38.55 58.60 15.92
C SER A 297 -38.26 58.06 14.52
N ARG A 298 -38.29 58.92 13.49
CA ARG A 298 -37.94 58.55 12.11
C ARG A 298 -36.45 58.24 11.98
N ALA A 299 -35.59 59.07 12.55
CA ALA A 299 -34.14 58.84 12.55
C ALA A 299 -33.74 57.60 13.37
N ALA A 300 -34.54 57.21 14.37
CA ALA A 300 -34.35 56.02 15.18
C ALA A 300 -35.03 54.76 14.62
N ASP A 301 -35.85 54.88 13.57
CA ASP A 301 -36.74 53.83 13.05
C ASP A 301 -37.67 53.23 14.13
N VAL A 302 -38.20 54.08 15.01
CA VAL A 302 -39.12 53.68 16.10
C VAL A 302 -40.51 54.27 15.86
N SER A 303 -41.53 53.41 15.93
CA SER A 303 -42.94 53.83 15.74
C SER A 303 -43.44 54.75 16.88
N VAL A 304 -44.32 55.68 16.53
CA VAL A 304 -45.04 56.55 17.48
C VAL A 304 -46.41 55.92 17.80
N PRO A 305 -46.87 55.84 19.07
CA PRO A 305 -46.27 56.36 20.30
C PRO A 305 -44.99 55.64 20.70
N VAL A 306 -43.98 56.41 21.13
CA VAL A 306 -42.64 55.90 21.41
C VAL A 306 -42.64 55.00 22.64
N ASP A 307 -42.39 53.72 22.41
CA ASP A 307 -42.06 52.78 23.47
C ASP A 307 -40.56 52.91 23.81
N LEU A 308 -40.28 53.50 24.96
CA LEU A 308 -38.90 53.69 25.44
C LEU A 308 -38.19 52.35 25.70
N ALA A 309 -38.92 51.26 25.97
CA ALA A 309 -38.34 49.92 26.08
C ALA A 309 -37.98 49.35 24.70
N ALA A 310 -38.81 49.61 23.67
CA ALA A 310 -38.50 49.24 22.29
C ALA A 310 -37.31 50.05 21.74
N ALA A 311 -37.24 51.35 22.03
CA ALA A 311 -36.09 52.20 21.68
C ALA A 311 -34.80 51.69 22.35
N GLN A 312 -34.87 51.25 23.61
CA GLN A 312 -33.72 50.63 24.28
C GLN A 312 -33.34 49.29 23.63
N GLY A 313 -34.32 48.46 23.27
CA GLY A 313 -34.07 47.22 22.53
C GLY A 313 -33.44 47.45 21.15
N GLN A 314 -33.81 48.54 20.48
CA GLN A 314 -33.19 48.98 19.22
C GLN A 314 -31.73 49.41 19.42
N ILE A 315 -31.44 50.18 20.49
CA ILE A 315 -30.06 50.53 20.86
C ILE A 315 -29.22 49.26 21.10
N ASP A 316 -29.75 48.29 21.83
CA ASP A 316 -29.04 47.05 22.11
C ASP A 316 -28.77 46.25 20.82
N ALA A 317 -29.75 46.16 19.92
CA ALA A 317 -29.61 45.48 18.63
C ALA A 317 -28.61 46.19 17.70
N LEU A 318 -28.70 47.52 17.59
CA LEU A 318 -27.78 48.35 16.81
C LEU A 318 -26.35 48.30 17.36
N SER A 319 -26.19 48.23 18.69
CA SER A 319 -24.89 48.10 19.33
C SER A 319 -24.21 46.76 19.01
N VAL A 320 -24.98 45.67 18.96
CA VAL A 320 -24.47 44.34 18.53
C VAL A 320 -24.08 44.35 17.05
N GLU A 321 -24.88 44.97 16.19
CA GLU A 321 -24.57 45.07 14.77
C GLU A 321 -23.34 45.97 14.51
N ARG A 322 -23.20 47.05 15.28
CA ARG A 322 -22.03 47.91 15.30
C ARG A 322 -20.77 47.14 15.70
N GLU A 323 -20.83 46.33 16.76
CA GLU A 323 -19.71 45.48 17.19
C GLU A 323 -19.33 44.47 16.09
N ARG A 324 -20.31 43.86 15.42
CA ARG A 324 -20.09 42.96 14.27
C ARG A 324 -19.39 43.67 13.12
N LEU A 325 -19.81 44.88 12.77
CA LEU A 325 -19.19 45.69 11.71
C LEU A 325 -17.78 46.16 12.11
N GLU A 326 -17.53 46.45 13.39
CA GLU A 326 -16.19 46.73 13.90
C GLU A 326 -15.25 45.51 13.81
N GLU A 327 -15.74 44.29 14.07
CA GLU A 327 -14.98 43.06 13.83
C GLU A 327 -14.66 42.82 12.35
N GLN A 328 -15.62 43.12 11.47
CA GLN A 328 -15.42 43.05 10.02
C GLN A 328 -14.41 44.09 9.56
N ARG A 329 -14.49 45.33 10.07
CA ARG A 329 -13.51 46.38 9.84
C ARG A 329 -12.11 45.95 10.27
N GLN A 330 -11.96 45.35 11.45
CA GLN A 330 -10.66 44.82 11.89
C GLN A 330 -10.11 43.75 10.94
N THR A 331 -10.97 42.98 10.28
CA THR A 331 -10.57 41.97 9.29
C THR A 331 -10.09 42.63 7.99
N VAL A 332 -10.76 43.69 7.55
CA VAL A 332 -10.35 44.51 6.39
C VAL A 332 -9.04 45.25 6.69
N ASP A 333 -8.91 45.88 7.86
CA ASP A 333 -7.69 46.56 8.30
C ASP A 333 -6.50 45.59 8.38
N ARG A 334 -6.72 44.36 8.88
CA ARG A 334 -5.70 43.30 8.85
C ARG A 334 -5.33 42.89 7.44
N ALA A 335 -6.29 42.84 6.51
CA ALA A 335 -6.00 42.55 5.11
C ALA A 335 -5.12 43.65 4.48
N GLY A 336 -5.40 44.92 4.76
CA GLY A 336 -4.58 46.06 4.36
C GLY A 336 -3.14 45.99 4.91
N LEU A 337 -2.98 45.71 6.21
CA LEU A 337 -1.65 45.53 6.82
C LEU A 337 -0.85 44.37 6.19
N VAL A 338 -1.53 43.28 5.80
CA VAL A 338 -0.89 42.17 5.11
C VAL A 338 -0.52 42.58 3.68
N LEU A 339 -1.34 43.36 2.98
CA LEU A 339 -1.02 43.89 1.65
C LEU A 339 0.21 44.82 1.70
N GLU A 340 0.32 45.70 2.69
CA GLU A 340 1.52 46.54 2.89
C GLU A 340 2.78 45.70 3.13
N LEU A 341 2.66 44.60 3.89
CA LEU A 341 3.75 43.66 4.10
C LEU A 341 4.13 42.93 2.81
N LEU A 342 3.14 42.53 2.00
CA LEU A 342 3.37 41.90 0.69
C LEU A 342 4.10 42.86 -0.25
N ASP A 343 3.70 44.13 -0.31
CA ASP A 343 4.37 45.16 -1.10
C ASP A 343 5.82 45.40 -0.65
N ALA A 344 6.07 45.36 0.67
CA ALA A 344 7.40 45.54 1.23
C ALA A 344 8.37 44.39 0.88
N ILE A 345 7.85 43.17 0.68
CA ILE A 345 8.68 41.98 0.36
C ILE A 345 8.80 41.70 -1.14
N GLU A 346 7.88 42.20 -1.97
CA GLU A 346 7.87 41.97 -3.42
C GLU A 346 9.13 42.53 -4.11
N GLY A 347 9.53 43.76 -3.79
CA GLY A 347 10.75 44.35 -4.35
C GLY A 347 12.04 43.56 -4.04
N PRO A 348 12.27 43.10 -2.80
CA PRO A 348 13.31 42.13 -2.48
C PRO A 348 13.21 40.80 -3.25
N ILE A 349 12.01 40.24 -3.40
CA ILE A 349 11.78 38.99 -4.13
C ILE A 349 12.15 39.15 -5.61
N ASP A 350 11.65 40.18 -6.27
CA ASP A 350 11.94 40.49 -7.67
C ASP A 350 13.45 40.62 -7.94
N ARG A 351 14.17 41.30 -7.03
CA ARG A 351 15.63 41.43 -7.12
C ARG A 351 16.33 40.08 -6.97
N GLY A 352 15.86 39.21 -6.08
CA GLY A 352 16.41 37.86 -5.90
C GLY A 352 16.13 36.95 -7.10
N LEU A 353 14.93 37.04 -7.68
CA LEU A 353 14.57 36.32 -8.91
C LEU A 353 15.39 36.80 -10.12
N ALA A 354 15.57 38.11 -10.28
CA ALA A 354 16.45 38.69 -11.30
C ALA A 354 17.91 38.24 -11.15
N ALA A 355 18.35 37.98 -9.91
CA ALA A 355 19.66 37.41 -9.59
C ALA A 355 19.73 35.87 -9.72
N ARG A 356 18.66 35.21 -10.20
CA ARG A 356 18.54 33.75 -10.37
C ARG A 356 18.62 32.94 -9.07
N LEU A 357 18.11 33.48 -7.96
CA LEU A 357 18.09 32.81 -6.65
C LEU A 357 16.77 32.08 -6.37
N ALA A 358 16.03 31.68 -7.40
CA ALA A 358 14.69 31.10 -7.25
C ALA A 358 14.67 29.82 -6.38
N ASP A 359 15.72 28.99 -6.46
CA ASP A 359 15.81 27.73 -5.72
C ASP A 359 16.46 27.88 -4.33
N GLU A 360 16.94 29.07 -3.98
CA GLU A 360 17.57 29.32 -2.68
C GLU A 360 16.53 29.34 -1.56
N ILE A 361 16.87 28.69 -0.44
CA ILE A 361 15.99 28.59 0.72
C ILE A 361 16.06 29.92 1.50
N VAL A 362 14.94 30.63 1.55
CA VAL A 362 14.83 31.94 2.22
C VAL A 362 14.20 31.86 3.61
N ALA A 363 13.46 30.79 3.90
CA ALA A 363 12.90 30.54 5.21
C ALA A 363 12.88 29.04 5.54
N GLN A 364 13.16 28.70 6.79
CA GLN A 364 13.06 27.34 7.30
C GLN A 364 11.87 27.26 8.27
N LEU A 365 10.74 26.70 7.84
CA LEU A 365 9.55 26.54 8.66
C LEU A 365 9.45 25.10 9.22
N PRO A 366 8.66 24.88 10.29
CA PRO A 366 8.39 23.54 10.80
C PRO A 366 7.76 22.58 9.77
N ALA A 367 7.02 23.13 8.80
CA ALA A 367 6.40 22.39 7.70
C ALA A 367 7.37 22.08 6.53
N GLY A 368 8.57 22.66 6.53
CA GLY A 368 9.57 22.49 5.47
C GLY A 368 10.32 23.79 5.14
N PRO A 369 11.45 23.69 4.41
CA PRO A 369 12.10 24.87 3.81
C PRO A 369 11.21 25.49 2.74
N ILE A 370 11.24 26.82 2.61
CA ILE A 370 10.59 27.58 1.54
C ILE A 370 11.67 28.23 0.69
N SER A 371 11.63 27.98 -0.62
CA SER A 371 12.50 28.64 -1.59
C SER A 371 11.98 30.03 -1.99
N LEU A 372 12.86 30.88 -2.54
CA LEU A 372 12.46 32.20 -3.01
C LEU A 372 11.34 32.14 -4.08
N GLY A 373 11.39 31.18 -4.99
CA GLY A 373 10.36 30.97 -6.01
C GLY A 373 9.06 30.36 -5.47
N GLU A 374 9.10 29.66 -4.33
CA GLU A 374 7.89 29.26 -3.61
C GLU A 374 7.26 30.44 -2.87
N LEU A 375 8.08 31.32 -2.29
CA LEU A 375 7.62 32.55 -1.65
C LEU A 375 6.93 33.47 -2.66
N ASP A 376 7.55 33.71 -3.83
CA ASP A 376 6.98 34.50 -4.92
C ASP A 376 5.59 33.98 -5.36
N ARG A 377 5.49 32.68 -5.63
CA ARG A 377 4.20 32.05 -5.98
C ARG A 377 3.17 32.17 -4.88
N GLY A 378 3.59 32.09 -3.61
CA GLY A 378 2.73 32.29 -2.45
C GLY A 378 2.19 33.71 -2.36
N VAL A 379 3.06 34.72 -2.56
CA VAL A 379 2.69 36.14 -2.60
C VAL A 379 1.72 36.40 -3.75
N ALA A 380 2.05 35.95 -4.97
CA ALA A 380 1.24 36.11 -6.16
C ALA A 380 -0.15 35.45 -6.04
N ALA A 381 -0.24 34.31 -5.35
CA ALA A 381 -1.52 33.63 -5.11
C ALA A 381 -2.36 34.32 -4.03
N ARG A 382 -1.74 34.89 -3.00
CA ARG A 382 -2.45 35.48 -1.85
C ARG A 382 -2.98 36.89 -2.14
N ARG A 383 -2.23 37.68 -2.92
CA ARG A 383 -2.56 39.08 -3.24
C ARG A 383 -3.97 39.28 -3.82
N PRO A 384 -4.42 38.57 -4.88
CA PRO A 384 -5.76 38.79 -5.44
C PRO A 384 -6.90 38.45 -4.48
N VAL A 385 -6.66 37.59 -3.48
CA VAL A 385 -7.65 37.28 -2.43
C VAL A 385 -7.78 38.44 -1.45
N LEU A 386 -6.67 39.10 -1.10
CA LEU A 386 -6.67 40.24 -0.17
C LEU A 386 -7.14 41.54 -0.85
N ASP A 387 -6.74 41.78 -2.10
CA ASP A 387 -7.23 42.92 -2.92
C ASP A 387 -8.77 42.91 -3.05
N LYS A 388 -9.37 41.72 -3.17
CA LYS A 388 -10.84 41.56 -3.20
C LYS A 388 -11.52 41.89 -1.87
N ILE A 389 -10.82 41.75 -0.74
CA ILE A 389 -11.34 42.06 0.60
C ILE A 389 -11.23 43.57 0.89
N GLU A 390 -10.16 44.21 0.43
CA GLU A 390 -9.91 45.64 0.67
C GLU A 390 -10.79 46.56 -0.19
N ARG A 391 -10.93 46.26 -1.50
CA ARG A 391 -11.55 47.20 -2.46
C ARG A 391 -13.08 47.32 -2.38
N SER A 392 -13.78 46.35 -1.79
CA SER A 392 -15.25 46.33 -1.73
C SER A 392 -15.82 46.61 -0.34
N ALA A 393 -15.06 46.47 0.74
CA ALA A 393 -15.63 46.42 2.09
C ALA A 393 -15.32 47.65 2.96
N GLY A 394 -14.17 48.34 2.77
CA GLY A 394 -13.71 49.34 3.74
C GLY A 394 -14.58 50.60 3.85
N THR A 395 -14.96 51.20 2.72
CA THR A 395 -15.80 52.41 2.71
C THR A 395 -17.25 52.12 3.08
N GLU A 396 -17.80 51.01 2.59
CA GLU A 396 -19.17 50.58 2.89
C GLU A 396 -19.35 50.29 4.39
N ILE A 397 -18.35 49.66 5.05
CA ILE A 397 -18.39 49.39 6.49
C ILE A 397 -18.33 50.70 7.31
N LEU A 398 -17.54 51.68 6.89
CA LEU A 398 -17.46 52.97 7.58
C LEU A 398 -18.77 53.76 7.48
N GLU A 399 -19.36 53.83 6.28
CA GLU A 399 -20.66 54.48 6.06
C GLU A 399 -21.77 53.78 6.88
N ALA A 400 -21.74 52.45 6.96
CA ALA A 400 -22.68 51.68 7.77
C ALA A 400 -22.52 51.92 9.28
N ILE A 401 -21.28 52.03 9.79
CA ILE A 401 -21.03 52.38 11.20
C ILE A 401 -21.52 53.80 11.50
N GLU A 402 -21.25 54.78 10.62
CA GLU A 402 -21.72 56.17 10.79
C GLU A 402 -23.25 56.30 10.76
N GLU A 403 -23.94 55.47 9.97
CA GLU A 403 -25.41 55.40 9.98
C GLU A 403 -25.93 54.80 11.29
N ILE A 404 -25.35 53.70 11.77
CA ILE A 404 -25.75 53.08 13.04
C ILE A 404 -25.52 54.04 14.22
N ASP A 405 -24.39 54.75 14.26
CA ASP A 405 -24.09 55.73 15.31
C ASP A 405 -25.13 56.87 15.33
N ARG A 406 -25.57 57.34 14.15
CA ARG A 406 -26.67 58.34 14.05
C ARG A 406 -28.00 57.80 14.55
N GLN A 407 -28.32 56.54 14.28
CA GLN A 407 -29.55 55.90 14.76
C GLN A 407 -29.54 55.70 16.28
N ILE A 408 -28.40 55.31 16.85
CA ILE A 408 -28.21 55.20 18.30
C ILE A 408 -28.40 56.58 18.96
N GLU A 409 -27.76 57.64 18.43
CA GLU A 409 -27.91 59.00 18.96
C GLU A 409 -29.38 59.47 18.91
N ALA A 410 -30.11 59.15 17.82
CA ALA A 410 -31.53 59.44 17.72
C ALA A 410 -32.36 58.69 18.79
N CYS A 411 -32.06 57.41 19.02
CA CYS A 411 -32.72 56.61 20.06
C CYS A 411 -32.45 57.17 21.48
N GLU A 412 -31.23 57.61 21.76
CA GLU A 412 -30.85 58.23 23.03
C GLU A 412 -31.52 59.60 23.27
N GLY A 413 -31.88 60.31 22.19
CA GLY A 413 -32.63 61.57 22.22
C GLY A 413 -34.13 61.41 22.57
N LEU A 414 -34.72 60.25 22.29
CA LEU A 414 -36.16 59.99 22.46
C LEU A 414 -36.67 60.22 23.90
N PRO A 415 -36.01 59.73 24.99
CA PRO A 415 -36.46 59.98 26.36
C PRO A 415 -36.51 61.46 26.76
N ALA A 416 -35.64 62.30 26.19
CA ALA A 416 -35.66 63.73 26.43
C ALA A 416 -36.82 64.40 25.68
N ALA A 417 -37.03 64.04 24.41
CA ALA A 417 -38.13 64.55 23.60
C ALA A 417 -39.51 64.17 24.17
N VAL A 418 -39.70 62.94 24.64
CA VAL A 418 -40.94 62.48 25.30
C VAL A 418 -41.23 63.31 26.56
N ARG A 419 -40.22 63.57 27.40
CA ARG A 419 -40.38 64.41 28.61
C ARG A 419 -40.73 65.87 28.27
N LEU A 420 -40.09 66.42 27.23
CA LEU A 420 -40.36 67.79 26.78
C LEU A 420 -41.74 67.94 26.15
N LEU A 421 -42.23 66.91 25.45
CA LEU A 421 -43.61 66.86 24.95
C LEU A 421 -44.61 66.78 26.11
N ALA A 422 -44.40 65.89 27.07
CA ALA A 422 -45.26 65.77 28.26
C ALA A 422 -45.35 67.09 29.04
N SER A 423 -44.22 67.78 29.25
CA SER A 423 -44.20 69.10 29.89
C SER A 423 -44.93 70.18 29.07
N ALA A 424 -44.86 70.11 27.73
CA ALA A 424 -45.59 71.04 26.88
C ALA A 424 -47.11 70.76 26.88
N GLU A 425 -47.52 69.50 27.07
CA GLU A 425 -48.92 69.09 27.26
C GLU A 425 -49.45 69.54 28.62
N GLU A 426 -48.67 69.40 29.70
CA GLU A 426 -49.01 69.91 31.03
C GLU A 426 -49.18 71.44 31.04
N ASP A 427 -48.24 72.18 30.44
CA ASP A 427 -48.33 73.64 30.26
C ASP A 427 -49.61 74.06 29.50
N LEU A 428 -50.00 73.28 28.48
CA LEU A 428 -51.20 73.53 27.68
C LEU A 428 -52.46 73.25 28.52
N GLN A 429 -52.49 72.12 29.22
CA GLN A 429 -53.60 71.74 30.10
C GLN A 429 -53.81 72.75 31.23
N GLU A 430 -52.74 73.26 31.85
CA GLU A 430 -52.82 74.31 32.86
C GLU A 430 -53.43 75.59 32.27
N THR A 431 -53.02 75.97 31.05
CA THR A 431 -53.56 77.14 30.35
C THR A 431 -55.04 76.96 29.99
N GLU A 432 -55.44 75.77 29.56
CA GLU A 432 -56.83 75.41 29.27
C GLU A 432 -57.70 75.42 30.52
N GLN A 433 -57.17 74.91 31.64
CA GLN A 433 -57.84 74.99 32.93
C GLN A 433 -58.00 76.44 33.39
N GLN A 434 -56.96 77.27 33.27
CA GLN A 434 -57.04 78.71 33.60
C GLN A 434 -58.06 79.44 32.72
N LEU A 435 -58.15 79.09 31.43
CA LEU A 435 -59.14 79.62 30.52
C LEU A 435 -60.55 79.17 30.92
N GLY A 436 -60.77 77.88 31.20
CA GLY A 436 -62.05 77.34 31.65
C GLY A 436 -62.50 77.90 33.00
N GLU A 437 -61.61 78.01 33.98
CA GLU A 437 -61.88 78.65 35.28
C GLU A 437 -62.26 80.12 35.10
N PHE A 438 -61.55 80.86 34.23
CA PHE A 438 -61.88 82.24 33.92
C PHE A 438 -63.25 82.35 33.23
N LEU A 439 -63.55 81.49 32.25
CA LEU A 439 -64.85 81.46 31.57
C LEU A 439 -66.01 81.17 32.54
N ARG A 440 -65.82 80.30 33.53
CA ARG A 440 -66.81 80.05 34.59
C ARG A 440 -67.08 81.23 35.51
N THR A 441 -66.18 82.21 35.59
CA THR A 441 -66.43 83.46 36.34
C THR A 441 -67.34 84.44 35.58
N LEU A 442 -67.59 84.19 34.29
CA LEU A 442 -68.49 85.00 33.49
C LEU A 442 -69.95 84.61 33.77
N THR A 443 -70.81 85.58 34.07
CA THR A 443 -72.24 85.34 34.32
C THR A 443 -73.06 85.35 33.03
N GLY A 444 -73.82 84.27 32.78
CA GLY A 444 -74.76 84.11 31.66
C GLY A 444 -74.37 82.98 30.69
N GLY A 445 -75.33 82.46 29.91
CA GLY A 445 -75.14 81.32 28.97
C GLY A 445 -74.09 81.49 27.86
N VAL A 446 -73.44 82.65 27.80
CA VAL A 446 -72.31 82.96 26.91
C VAL A 446 -71.09 82.10 27.19
N ALA A 447 -70.86 81.71 28.46
CA ALA A 447 -69.72 80.86 28.83
C ALA A 447 -69.84 79.45 28.24
N ASP A 448 -71.03 78.83 28.36
CA ASP A 448 -71.30 77.48 27.84
C ASP A 448 -71.26 77.45 26.31
N ASP A 449 -71.79 78.48 25.64
CA ASP A 449 -71.77 78.61 24.18
C ASP A 449 -70.33 78.76 23.65
N TYR A 450 -69.48 79.53 24.34
CA TYR A 450 -68.07 79.70 23.96
C TYR A 450 -67.23 78.46 24.25
N GLU A 451 -67.45 77.78 25.39
CA GLU A 451 -66.76 76.54 25.75
C GLU A 451 -67.05 75.45 24.71
N THR A 452 -68.31 75.28 24.30
CA THR A 452 -68.73 74.33 23.25
C THR A 452 -68.05 74.62 21.91
N LEU A 453 -68.05 75.88 21.45
CA LEU A 453 -67.41 76.27 20.20
C LEU A 453 -65.88 76.09 20.24
N ASN A 454 -65.25 76.36 21.40
CA ASN A 454 -63.82 76.19 21.57
C ASN A 454 -63.43 74.70 21.62
N GLU A 455 -64.22 73.84 22.25
CA GLU A 455 -64.01 72.39 22.22
C GLU A 455 -64.12 71.81 20.81
N GLU A 456 -65.16 72.18 20.05
CA GLU A 456 -65.32 71.78 18.65
C GLU A 456 -64.13 72.25 17.81
N ARG A 457 -63.68 73.48 18.01
CA ARG A 457 -62.52 74.05 17.33
C ARG A 457 -61.23 73.29 17.66
N VAL A 458 -61.00 72.97 18.93
CA VAL A 458 -59.82 72.19 19.37
C VAL A 458 -59.80 70.83 18.69
N GLN A 459 -60.95 70.15 18.59
CA GLN A 459 -61.07 68.85 17.90
C GLN A 459 -60.78 68.94 16.40
N GLN A 460 -61.24 69.99 15.72
CA GLN A 460 -60.94 70.18 14.28
C GLN A 460 -59.45 70.47 14.04
N LEU A 461 -58.81 71.26 14.90
CA LEU A 461 -57.38 71.55 14.80
C LEU A 461 -56.49 70.33 15.09
N ASP A 462 -56.88 69.44 16.01
CA ASP A 462 -56.15 68.19 16.27
C ASP A 462 -56.25 67.23 15.08
N LYS A 463 -57.44 67.10 14.47
CA LYS A 463 -57.62 66.33 13.22
C LYS A 463 -56.79 66.89 12.07
N LEU A 464 -56.76 68.22 11.94
CA LEU A 464 -55.97 68.90 10.91
C LEU A 464 -54.47 68.60 11.08
N THR A 465 -53.99 68.61 12.32
CA THR A 465 -52.58 68.32 12.62
C THR A 465 -52.19 66.90 12.20
N LEU A 466 -53.02 65.90 12.52
CA LEU A 466 -52.81 64.51 12.12
C LEU A 466 -52.76 64.33 10.59
N LEU A 467 -53.70 64.94 9.86
CA LEU A 467 -53.73 64.82 8.40
C LEU A 467 -52.56 65.54 7.72
N VAL A 468 -52.08 66.66 8.29
CA VAL A 468 -50.87 67.34 7.80
C VAL A 468 -49.64 66.47 8.01
N GLU A 469 -49.50 65.81 9.17
CA GLU A 469 -48.41 64.85 9.43
C GLU A 469 -48.44 63.68 8.43
N GLU A 470 -49.60 63.04 8.24
CA GLU A 470 -49.77 61.95 7.25
C GLU A 470 -49.44 62.41 5.82
N ARG A 471 -49.80 63.64 5.46
CA ARG A 471 -49.50 64.19 4.13
C ARG A 471 -48.01 64.42 3.95
N THR A 472 -47.35 65.03 4.93
CA THR A 472 -45.89 65.29 4.87
C THR A 472 -45.11 63.98 4.80
N GLN A 473 -45.56 62.93 5.49
CA GLN A 473 -44.96 61.60 5.36
C GLN A 473 -45.13 61.03 3.95
N ALA A 474 -46.34 61.04 3.39
CA ALA A 474 -46.57 60.56 2.02
C ALA A 474 -45.80 61.37 0.97
N GLU A 475 -45.62 62.69 1.17
CA GLU A 475 -44.79 63.56 0.32
C GLU A 475 -43.29 63.23 0.44
N ALA A 476 -42.80 62.92 1.63
CA ALA A 476 -41.42 62.47 1.84
C ALA A 476 -41.17 61.12 1.14
N GLU A 477 -42.06 60.15 1.33
CA GLU A 477 -42.02 58.83 0.65
C GLU A 477 -42.05 58.99 -0.88
N LEU A 478 -42.89 59.89 -1.40
CA LEU A 478 -42.94 60.18 -2.83
C LEU A 478 -41.66 60.88 -3.33
N THR A 479 -41.10 61.79 -2.55
CA THR A 479 -39.87 62.52 -2.89
C THR A 479 -38.67 61.58 -2.90
N GLU A 480 -38.57 60.68 -1.93
CA GLU A 480 -37.56 59.63 -1.88
C GLU A 480 -37.67 58.73 -3.11
N LEU A 481 -38.86 58.16 -3.36
CA LEU A 481 -39.13 57.30 -4.52
C LEU A 481 -38.86 57.97 -5.89
N THR A 482 -38.99 59.30 -5.98
CA THR A 482 -38.75 60.06 -7.24
C THR A 482 -37.37 60.69 -7.36
N SER A 483 -36.68 60.98 -6.24
CA SER A 483 -35.27 61.37 -6.21
C SER A 483 -34.37 60.29 -6.81
N GLU A 484 -34.87 59.07 -6.77
CA GLU A 484 -34.28 57.86 -7.25
C GLU A 484 -34.38 57.65 -8.78
N GLY A 485 -35.06 58.53 -9.50
CA GLY A 485 -35.08 58.57 -10.96
C GLY A 485 -36.48 58.47 -11.56
N ASP A 486 -36.66 59.06 -12.74
CA ASP A 486 -37.95 59.06 -13.42
C ASP A 486 -38.26 57.70 -14.05
N GLU A 487 -39.55 57.35 -14.07
CA GLU A 487 -40.05 56.05 -14.52
C GLU A 487 -39.60 55.71 -15.95
N GLU A 488 -39.65 56.69 -16.87
CA GLU A 488 -39.19 56.54 -18.26
C GLU A 488 -37.68 56.31 -18.36
N VAL A 489 -36.90 56.93 -17.47
CA VAL A 489 -35.44 56.79 -17.44
C VAL A 489 -35.07 55.40 -16.93
N LEU A 490 -35.73 54.93 -15.87
CA LEU A 490 -35.50 53.60 -15.30
C LEU A 490 -35.96 52.48 -16.25
N ALA A 491 -37.09 52.66 -16.95
CA ALA A 491 -37.55 51.72 -17.97
C ALA A 491 -36.56 51.62 -19.14
N ARG A 492 -36.08 52.76 -19.66
CA ARG A 492 -35.10 52.80 -20.75
C ARG A 492 -33.77 52.18 -20.34
N LEU A 493 -33.27 52.52 -19.15
CA LEU A 493 -32.01 51.94 -18.62
C LEU A 493 -32.13 50.43 -18.44
N THR A 494 -33.26 49.93 -17.92
CA THR A 494 -33.51 48.50 -17.80
C THR A 494 -33.48 47.82 -19.16
N GLN A 495 -34.13 48.41 -20.17
CA GLN A 495 -34.22 47.86 -21.52
C GLN A 495 -32.89 47.93 -22.30
N GLU A 496 -32.13 49.01 -22.16
CA GLU A 496 -30.78 49.14 -22.75
C GLU A 496 -29.82 48.11 -22.16
N GLN A 497 -29.87 47.90 -20.84
CA GLN A 497 -28.99 46.95 -20.17
C GLN A 497 -29.38 45.49 -20.40
N THR A 498 -30.66 45.12 -20.49
CA THR A 498 -31.07 43.76 -20.92
C THR A 498 -30.68 43.45 -22.35
N THR A 499 -30.82 44.43 -23.25
CA THR A 499 -30.36 44.29 -24.64
C THR A 499 -28.85 44.05 -24.70
N SER A 500 -28.06 44.69 -23.83
CA SER A 500 -26.60 44.46 -23.74
C SER A 500 -26.22 43.02 -23.34
N LEU A 501 -27.12 42.32 -22.63
CA LEU A 501 -26.98 40.91 -22.27
C LEU A 501 -27.47 39.94 -23.35
N GLY A 502 -28.02 40.44 -24.46
CA GLY A 502 -28.65 39.62 -25.50
C GLY A 502 -29.95 38.95 -25.05
N ALA A 503 -30.56 39.43 -23.97
CA ALA A 503 -31.82 38.92 -23.44
C ALA A 503 -32.94 39.94 -23.72
N GLU A 504 -33.92 39.57 -24.55
CA GLU A 504 -35.12 40.40 -24.79
C GLU A 504 -36.14 40.18 -23.66
N ILE A 505 -35.81 40.60 -22.44
CA ILE A 505 -36.72 40.53 -21.29
C ILE A 505 -37.46 41.85 -21.15
N SER A 506 -38.79 41.78 -21.14
CA SER A 506 -39.65 42.94 -20.90
C SER A 506 -39.45 43.47 -19.46
N PRO A 507 -39.40 44.80 -19.25
CA PRO A 507 -39.35 45.40 -17.92
C PRO A 507 -40.55 45.08 -17.01
N ALA A 508 -41.59 44.43 -17.52
CA ALA A 508 -42.76 44.00 -16.75
C ALA A 508 -42.78 42.50 -16.41
N ASP A 509 -41.84 41.70 -16.92
CA ASP A 509 -41.85 40.24 -16.80
C ASP A 509 -40.96 39.77 -15.63
N THR A 510 -41.52 39.78 -14.43
CA THR A 510 -40.83 39.37 -13.20
C THR A 510 -40.40 37.91 -13.17
N GLU A 511 -41.12 37.02 -13.88
CA GLU A 511 -40.81 35.59 -13.92
C GLU A 511 -39.58 35.32 -14.79
N ALA A 512 -39.52 35.93 -15.98
CA ALA A 512 -38.36 35.84 -16.87
C ALA A 512 -37.06 36.37 -16.22
N TRP A 513 -37.17 37.41 -15.38
CA TRP A 513 -36.04 37.92 -14.60
C TRP A 513 -35.55 36.96 -13.52
N ALA A 514 -36.47 36.35 -12.77
CA ALA A 514 -36.13 35.36 -11.75
C ALA A 514 -35.44 34.13 -12.38
N ASP A 515 -35.88 33.72 -13.57
CA ASP A 515 -35.26 32.63 -14.33
C ASP A 515 -33.85 32.97 -14.81
N LEU A 516 -33.63 34.19 -15.33
CA LEU A 516 -32.30 34.65 -15.75
C LEU A 516 -31.31 34.65 -14.57
N VAL A 517 -31.70 35.23 -13.43
CA VAL A 517 -30.87 35.27 -12.21
C VAL A 517 -30.55 33.86 -11.72
N THR A 518 -31.55 32.97 -11.73
CA THR A 518 -31.37 31.57 -11.32
C THR A 518 -30.45 30.80 -12.28
N GLY A 519 -30.58 31.06 -13.59
CA GLY A 519 -29.71 30.50 -14.62
C GLY A 519 -28.24 30.88 -14.40
N ILE A 520 -27.96 32.15 -14.16
CA ILE A 520 -26.59 32.63 -13.97
C ILE A 520 -25.99 32.13 -12.65
N ARG A 521 -26.79 32.06 -11.56
CA ARG A 521 -26.33 31.42 -10.31
C ARG A 521 -25.94 29.96 -10.55
N ARG A 522 -26.68 29.23 -11.38
CA ARG A 522 -26.35 27.85 -11.77
C ARG A 522 -25.06 27.79 -12.59
N ASP A 523 -24.85 28.72 -13.51
CA ASP A 523 -23.62 28.81 -14.30
C ASP A 523 -22.39 29.08 -13.43
N VAL A 524 -22.48 30.01 -12.47
CA VAL A 524 -21.40 30.29 -11.50
C VAL A 524 -21.11 29.05 -10.65
N ALA A 525 -22.14 28.37 -10.14
CA ALA A 525 -21.97 27.13 -9.37
C ALA A 525 -21.31 26.02 -10.20
N ALA A 526 -21.73 25.85 -11.47
CA ALA A 526 -21.13 24.88 -12.39
C ALA A 526 -19.67 25.22 -12.71
N ALA A 527 -19.34 26.49 -12.94
CA ALA A 527 -17.97 26.94 -13.17
C ALA A 527 -17.08 26.74 -11.94
N THR A 528 -17.61 26.99 -10.73
CA THR A 528 -16.91 26.77 -9.45
C THR A 528 -16.62 25.28 -9.22
N SER A 529 -17.60 24.41 -9.50
CA SER A 529 -17.42 22.96 -9.44
C SER A 529 -16.32 22.50 -10.41
N HIS A 530 -16.35 23.01 -11.65
CA HIS A 530 -15.36 22.67 -12.67
C HIS A 530 -13.95 23.13 -12.29
N LEU A 531 -13.81 24.31 -11.65
CA LEU A 531 -12.53 24.80 -11.13
C LEU A 531 -11.98 23.91 -10.01
N THR A 532 -12.86 23.46 -9.10
CA THR A 532 -12.50 22.55 -8.01
C THR A 532 -12.01 21.21 -8.58
N ASP A 533 -12.73 20.65 -9.54
CA ASP A 533 -12.35 19.39 -10.21
C ASP A 533 -11.01 19.52 -10.96
N ALA A 534 -10.81 20.61 -11.70
CA ALA A 534 -9.57 20.86 -12.43
C ALA A 534 -8.36 21.01 -11.48
N THR A 535 -8.55 21.71 -10.36
CA THR A 535 -7.54 21.85 -9.30
C THR A 535 -7.18 20.48 -8.71
N GLY A 536 -8.19 19.66 -8.37
CA GLY A 536 -7.98 18.31 -7.86
C GLY A 536 -7.22 17.41 -8.84
N LYS A 537 -7.53 17.47 -10.13
CA LYS A 537 -6.79 16.73 -11.18
C LYS A 537 -5.33 17.16 -11.28
N ARG A 538 -5.05 18.48 -11.26
CA ARG A 538 -3.69 19.01 -11.31
C ARG A 538 -2.87 18.54 -10.11
N ASP A 539 -3.45 18.63 -8.92
CA ASP A 539 -2.75 18.28 -7.68
C ASP A 539 -2.48 16.78 -7.58
N ALA A 540 -3.42 15.94 -8.03
CA ALA A 540 -3.22 14.50 -8.17
C ALA A 540 -2.08 14.18 -9.15
N ALA A 541 -2.08 14.79 -10.34
CA ALA A 541 -1.03 14.56 -11.34
C ALA A 541 0.36 15.00 -10.87
N ARG A 542 0.46 16.14 -10.17
CA ARG A 542 1.71 16.60 -9.55
C ARG A 542 2.19 15.68 -8.44
N THR A 543 1.26 15.22 -7.58
CA THR A 543 1.59 14.27 -6.51
C THR A 543 2.12 12.96 -7.07
N GLU A 544 1.50 12.43 -8.12
CA GLU A 544 1.96 11.21 -8.81
C GLU A 544 3.36 11.39 -9.40
N LEU A 545 3.65 12.54 -10.02
CA LEU A 545 4.99 12.85 -10.54
C LEU A 545 6.03 12.90 -9.40
N VAL A 546 5.77 13.63 -8.32
CA VAL A 546 6.71 13.74 -7.18
C VAL A 546 6.97 12.36 -6.54
N GLN A 547 5.94 11.53 -6.41
CA GLN A 547 6.09 10.15 -5.92
C GLN A 547 6.94 9.30 -6.87
N ALA A 548 6.73 9.40 -8.18
CA ALA A 548 7.53 8.70 -9.17
C ALA A 548 9.01 9.14 -9.12
N GLU A 549 9.28 10.46 -9.03
CA GLU A 549 10.63 11.00 -8.90
C GLU A 549 11.33 10.50 -7.63
N SER A 550 10.64 10.55 -6.49
CA SER A 550 11.16 10.08 -5.22
C SER A 550 11.44 8.58 -5.23
N ALA A 551 10.56 7.78 -5.83
CA ALA A 551 10.72 6.33 -5.92
C ALA A 551 11.92 5.94 -6.79
N VAL A 552 12.09 6.59 -7.96
CA VAL A 552 13.23 6.35 -8.86
C VAL A 552 14.53 6.78 -8.21
N ARG A 553 14.60 7.99 -7.65
CA ARG A 553 15.81 8.49 -6.98
C ARG A 553 16.16 7.66 -5.75
N GLY A 554 15.15 7.23 -4.98
CA GLY A 554 15.30 6.35 -3.83
C GLY A 554 15.91 5.01 -4.23
N ALA A 555 15.36 4.36 -5.26
CA ALA A 555 15.87 3.10 -5.78
C ALA A 555 17.29 3.22 -6.34
N THR A 556 17.57 4.26 -7.13
CA THR A 556 18.91 4.56 -7.65
C THR A 556 19.92 4.77 -6.51
N THR A 557 19.54 5.52 -5.48
CA THR A 557 20.41 5.78 -4.32
C THR A 557 20.67 4.52 -3.52
N GLU A 558 19.64 3.72 -3.28
CA GLU A 558 19.74 2.46 -2.54
C GLU A 558 20.64 1.46 -3.29
N LEU A 559 20.46 1.31 -4.61
CA LEU A 559 21.35 0.49 -5.43
C LEU A 559 22.81 0.97 -5.40
N ALA A 560 23.04 2.28 -5.37
CA ALA A 560 24.38 2.85 -5.37
C ALA A 560 25.10 2.76 -4.00
N LYS A 561 24.37 2.93 -2.89
CA LYS A 561 24.96 3.09 -1.55
C LYS A 561 24.81 1.88 -0.64
N SER A 562 23.76 1.09 -0.81
CA SER A 562 23.46 0.00 0.12
C SER A 562 24.52 -1.12 0.02
N PRO A 563 24.99 -1.66 1.17
CA PRO A 563 25.85 -2.83 1.19
C PRO A 563 25.19 -4.07 0.59
N ALA A 564 23.86 -4.18 0.67
CA ALA A 564 23.11 -5.32 0.12
C ALA A 564 23.29 -5.50 -1.39
N PHE A 565 23.62 -4.41 -2.10
CA PHE A 565 23.82 -4.39 -3.55
C PHE A 565 25.28 -4.15 -3.97
N SER A 566 26.25 -4.31 -3.05
CA SER A 566 27.68 -4.15 -3.39
C SER A 566 28.13 -5.10 -4.49
N TRP A 567 27.56 -6.30 -4.52
CA TRP A 567 27.86 -7.34 -5.51
C TRP A 567 27.58 -6.90 -6.95
N LEU A 568 26.64 -5.96 -7.19
CA LEU A 568 26.43 -5.39 -8.53
C LEU A 568 27.67 -4.61 -8.98
N ARG A 569 28.26 -3.83 -8.07
CA ARG A 569 29.46 -3.02 -8.32
C ARG A 569 30.72 -3.88 -8.40
N GLU A 570 30.83 -4.90 -7.54
CA GLU A 570 31.96 -5.85 -7.55
C GLU A 570 32.07 -6.64 -8.87
N HIS A 571 30.97 -6.76 -9.61
CA HIS A 571 30.89 -7.47 -10.88
C HIS A 571 30.68 -6.55 -12.09
N ASP A 572 30.94 -5.24 -11.95
CA ASP A 572 30.81 -4.24 -13.02
C ASP A 572 29.43 -4.24 -13.71
N LEU A 573 28.37 -4.56 -12.97
CA LEU A 573 27.00 -4.50 -13.49
C LEU A 573 26.51 -3.05 -13.50
N PRO A 574 25.76 -2.63 -14.55
CA PRO A 574 25.34 -1.24 -14.70
C PRO A 574 24.34 -0.86 -13.60
N VAL A 575 24.79 -0.04 -12.65
CA VAL A 575 23.94 0.62 -11.65
C VAL A 575 23.58 2.01 -12.19
N PRO A 576 22.31 2.43 -12.15
CA PRO A 576 21.93 3.78 -12.57
C PRO A 576 22.72 4.83 -11.81
N ASP A 577 23.28 5.80 -12.54
CA ASP A 577 23.92 6.97 -11.95
C ASP A 577 22.86 8.01 -11.59
N ALA A 578 22.97 8.59 -10.39
CA ALA A 578 22.11 9.65 -9.92
C ALA A 578 22.23 10.93 -10.75
N SER A 579 23.33 11.12 -11.50
CA SER A 579 23.51 12.27 -12.40
C SER A 579 22.78 12.13 -13.75
N LEU A 580 22.27 10.94 -14.08
CA LEU A 580 21.50 10.73 -15.31
C LEU A 580 20.10 11.33 -15.19
N SER A 581 19.45 11.59 -16.32
CA SER A 581 18.04 11.99 -16.33
C SER A 581 17.15 10.89 -15.74
N LEU A 582 16.00 11.27 -15.21
CA LEU A 582 15.05 10.33 -14.60
C LEU A 582 14.60 9.25 -15.59
N GLU A 583 14.43 9.62 -16.86
CA GLU A 583 14.06 8.69 -17.94
C GLU A 583 15.14 7.63 -18.16
N SER A 584 16.42 8.04 -18.16
CA SER A 584 17.55 7.11 -18.27
C SER A 584 17.71 6.25 -17.01
N GLN A 585 17.42 6.79 -15.83
CA GLN A 585 17.41 6.01 -14.58
C GLN A 585 16.33 4.93 -14.62
N VAL A 586 15.10 5.25 -15.06
CA VAL A 586 14.02 4.26 -15.24
C VAL A 586 14.42 3.16 -16.22
N GLU A 587 15.03 3.52 -17.35
CA GLU A 587 15.46 2.53 -18.35
C GLU A 587 16.53 1.58 -17.79
N ALA A 588 17.49 2.11 -17.03
CA ALA A 588 18.49 1.31 -16.34
C ALA A 588 17.87 0.40 -15.26
N LEU A 589 16.93 0.91 -14.46
CA LEU A 589 16.18 0.11 -13.47
C LEU A 589 15.37 -1.01 -14.14
N ARG A 590 14.77 -0.73 -15.29
CA ARG A 590 14.05 -1.73 -16.10
C ARG A 590 14.98 -2.81 -16.64
N ALA A 591 16.15 -2.43 -17.14
CA ALA A 591 17.16 -3.37 -17.61
C ALA A 591 17.64 -4.28 -16.46
N LEU A 592 17.88 -3.72 -15.27
CA LEU A 592 18.22 -4.47 -14.07
C LEU A 592 17.11 -5.41 -13.62
N GLY A 593 15.86 -4.96 -13.57
CA GLY A 593 14.70 -5.79 -13.24
C GLY A 593 14.52 -6.96 -14.21
N ASN A 594 14.66 -6.72 -15.51
CA ASN A 594 14.65 -7.78 -16.52
C ASN A 594 15.82 -8.76 -16.37
N GLY A 595 17.00 -8.27 -15.99
CA GLY A 595 18.17 -9.09 -15.66
C GLY A 595 17.90 -9.98 -14.43
N ALA A 596 17.29 -9.43 -13.39
CA ALA A 596 16.90 -10.17 -12.19
C ALA A 596 15.94 -11.32 -12.51
N VAL A 597 14.90 -11.06 -13.33
CA VAL A 597 13.97 -12.11 -13.79
C VAL A 597 14.67 -13.21 -14.58
N LYS A 598 15.60 -12.86 -15.47
CA LYS A 598 16.39 -13.86 -16.21
C LYS A 598 17.25 -14.71 -15.29
N LEU A 599 17.88 -14.12 -14.28
CA LEU A 599 18.68 -14.84 -13.30
C LEU A 599 17.84 -15.76 -12.41
N GLU A 600 16.67 -15.27 -11.95
CA GLU A 600 15.70 -16.06 -11.18
C GLU A 600 15.27 -17.31 -11.97
N ASN A 601 14.90 -17.13 -13.24
CA ASN A 601 14.55 -18.23 -14.13
C ASN A 601 15.72 -19.20 -14.32
N LEU A 602 16.95 -18.70 -14.50
CA LEU A 602 18.13 -19.55 -14.67
C LEU A 602 18.44 -20.39 -13.42
N LEU A 603 18.26 -19.83 -12.22
CA LEU A 603 18.38 -20.58 -10.96
C LEU A 603 17.30 -21.66 -10.87
N LEU A 604 16.06 -21.33 -11.25
CA LEU A 604 14.95 -22.27 -11.25
C LEU A 604 15.14 -23.41 -12.26
N TYR A 605 15.61 -23.11 -13.47
CA TYR A 605 15.97 -24.12 -14.47
C TYR A 605 17.06 -25.04 -13.96
N THR A 606 18.13 -24.50 -13.37
CA THR A 606 19.23 -25.31 -12.82
C THR A 606 18.73 -26.27 -11.73
N LEU A 607 17.82 -25.82 -10.88
CA LEU A 607 17.22 -26.63 -9.82
C LEU A 607 16.33 -27.74 -10.40
N ASN A 608 15.50 -27.41 -11.38
CA ASN A 608 14.64 -28.37 -12.05
C ASN A 608 15.44 -29.42 -12.83
N ASP A 609 16.51 -29.01 -13.51
CA ASP A 609 17.42 -29.91 -14.23
C ASP A 609 18.09 -30.89 -13.27
N GLN A 610 18.57 -30.40 -12.12
CA GLN A 610 19.19 -31.25 -11.10
C GLN A 610 18.20 -32.27 -10.52
N GLN A 611 16.98 -31.84 -10.19
CA GLN A 611 15.93 -32.75 -9.70
C GLN A 611 15.49 -33.76 -10.77
N SER A 612 15.40 -33.33 -12.02
CA SER A 612 15.04 -34.20 -13.14
C SER A 612 16.11 -35.26 -13.37
N LEU A 613 17.40 -34.89 -13.27
CA LEU A 613 18.50 -35.83 -13.34
C LEU A 613 18.49 -36.83 -12.18
N ASP A 614 18.25 -36.40 -10.93
CA ASP A 614 18.13 -37.34 -9.78
C ASP A 614 17.04 -38.39 -10.01
N ARG A 615 15.85 -37.98 -10.47
CA ARG A 615 14.74 -38.89 -10.80
C ARG A 615 15.04 -39.80 -11.99
N ALA A 616 15.72 -39.29 -13.01
CA ALA A 616 16.08 -40.08 -14.18
C ALA A 616 17.14 -41.14 -13.84
N LEU A 617 18.11 -40.82 -12.97
CA LEU A 617 19.09 -41.78 -12.45
C LEU A 617 18.41 -42.83 -11.56
N GLU A 618 17.44 -42.44 -10.74
CA GLU A 618 16.61 -43.38 -9.97
C GLU A 618 15.87 -44.36 -10.88
N GLY A 619 15.21 -43.84 -11.92
CA GLY A 619 14.51 -44.64 -12.91
C GLY A 619 15.45 -45.60 -13.64
N LEU A 620 16.63 -45.12 -14.07
CA LEU A 620 17.64 -45.98 -14.70
C LEU A 620 18.11 -47.10 -13.77
N ALA A 621 18.46 -46.77 -12.52
CA ALA A 621 18.89 -47.77 -11.53
C ALA A 621 17.80 -48.81 -11.27
N GLY A 622 16.54 -48.38 -11.18
CA GLY A 622 15.38 -49.27 -11.05
C GLY A 622 15.24 -50.23 -12.24
N ARG A 623 15.30 -49.72 -13.48
CA ARG A 623 15.20 -50.54 -14.69
C ARG A 623 16.36 -51.53 -14.83
N LEU A 624 17.58 -51.11 -14.48
CA LEU A 624 18.76 -51.98 -14.49
C LEU A 624 18.63 -53.13 -13.48
N ARG A 625 18.13 -52.88 -12.26
CA ARG A 625 17.85 -53.96 -11.28
C ARG A 625 16.74 -54.89 -11.77
N ALA A 626 15.66 -54.32 -12.32
CA ALA A 626 14.55 -55.11 -12.85
C ALA A 626 15.01 -56.04 -13.99
N SER A 627 15.95 -55.60 -14.84
CA SER A 627 16.52 -56.44 -15.89
C SER A 627 17.36 -57.64 -15.39
N GLY A 628 17.68 -57.71 -14.09
CA GLY A 628 18.32 -58.89 -13.50
C GLY A 628 17.32 -60.01 -13.18
N THR A 629 16.04 -59.67 -13.00
CA THR A 629 14.97 -60.56 -12.56
C THR A 629 13.98 -60.77 -13.71
N ALA A 630 13.62 -62.01 -14.04
CA ALA A 630 12.77 -62.37 -15.19
C ALA A 630 11.29 -61.92 -15.09
N GLY A 631 11.02 -60.67 -14.69
CA GLY A 631 9.72 -60.07 -14.51
C GLY A 631 9.58 -58.77 -15.29
N GLN A 632 8.41 -58.56 -15.89
CA GLN A 632 8.04 -57.36 -16.65
C GLN A 632 8.50 -56.07 -15.93
N VAL A 633 9.29 -55.27 -16.65
CA VAL A 633 9.62 -53.90 -16.27
C VAL A 633 8.32 -53.09 -16.36
N ASP A 634 7.59 -52.96 -15.26
CA ASP A 634 6.54 -51.96 -15.16
C ASP A 634 7.22 -50.59 -15.33
N GLY A 635 6.85 -49.90 -16.40
CA GLY A 635 7.31 -48.57 -16.75
C GLY A 635 6.77 -47.53 -15.77
N GLY A 636 7.23 -47.61 -14.52
CA GLY A 636 7.00 -46.58 -13.53
C GLY A 636 7.47 -45.22 -14.08
N PRO A 637 6.88 -44.11 -13.62
CA PRO A 637 7.10 -42.76 -14.17
C PRO A 637 8.47 -42.18 -13.80
N GLY A 638 9.55 -42.95 -13.95
CA GLY A 638 10.92 -42.48 -13.86
C GLY A 638 11.25 -41.71 -15.13
N GLY A 639 11.56 -40.43 -15.00
CA GLY A 639 11.85 -39.55 -16.13
C GLY A 639 12.90 -40.13 -17.07
N GLU A 640 12.71 -39.93 -18.37
CA GLU A 640 13.69 -40.36 -19.37
C GLU A 640 15.03 -39.66 -19.14
N LEU A 641 16.12 -40.42 -19.27
CA LEU A 641 17.45 -39.83 -19.31
C LEU A 641 17.57 -38.93 -20.53
N SER A 642 18.23 -37.78 -20.36
CA SER A 642 18.62 -36.99 -21.52
C SER A 642 19.52 -37.83 -22.45
N PRO A 643 19.47 -37.64 -23.79
CA PRO A 643 20.30 -38.40 -24.73
C PRO A 643 21.81 -38.34 -24.42
N ARG A 644 22.28 -37.23 -23.82
CA ARG A 644 23.68 -37.07 -23.40
C ARG A 644 24.02 -37.91 -22.17
N ALA A 645 23.11 -37.99 -21.20
CA ALA A 645 23.30 -38.83 -20.01
C ALA A 645 23.21 -40.31 -20.36
N GLU A 646 22.27 -40.68 -21.25
CA GLU A 646 22.15 -42.02 -21.81
C GLU A 646 23.45 -42.46 -22.50
N LEU A 647 23.94 -41.68 -23.46
CA LEU A 647 25.19 -41.97 -24.18
C LEU A 647 26.40 -42.01 -23.22
N HIS A 648 26.42 -41.17 -22.19
CA HIS A 648 27.48 -41.20 -21.17
C HIS A 648 27.54 -42.56 -20.46
N TYR A 649 26.40 -43.07 -19.99
CA TYR A 649 26.33 -44.36 -19.32
C TYR A 649 26.55 -45.53 -20.27
N GLU A 650 25.99 -45.49 -21.49
CA GLU A 650 26.25 -46.52 -22.50
C GLU A 650 27.73 -46.66 -22.83
N ARG A 651 28.42 -45.53 -23.07
CA ARG A 651 29.86 -45.53 -23.33
C ARG A 651 30.65 -46.02 -22.12
N ARG A 652 30.33 -45.53 -20.92
CA ARG A 652 31.01 -45.94 -19.69
C ARG A 652 30.86 -47.44 -19.42
N PHE A 653 29.66 -47.97 -19.56
CA PHE A 653 29.39 -49.40 -19.39
C PHE A 653 30.06 -50.23 -20.50
N ALA A 654 30.07 -49.74 -21.74
CA ALA A 654 30.76 -50.37 -22.84
C ALA A 654 32.29 -50.43 -22.64
N GLU A 655 32.92 -49.35 -22.17
CA GLU A 655 34.35 -49.29 -21.84
C GLU A 655 34.70 -50.31 -20.75
N GLU A 656 33.89 -50.37 -19.69
CA GLU A 656 34.08 -51.33 -18.59
C GLU A 656 33.95 -52.79 -19.05
N LEU A 657 32.90 -53.08 -19.82
CA LEU A 657 32.66 -54.40 -20.40
C LEU A 657 33.67 -54.78 -21.48
N SER A 658 34.40 -53.81 -22.05
CA SER A 658 35.47 -54.01 -23.04
C SER A 658 36.83 -54.32 -22.43
N SER A 659 36.97 -54.37 -21.10
CA SER A 659 38.22 -54.81 -20.48
C SER A 659 38.61 -56.22 -20.97
N GLU A 660 39.91 -56.47 -21.12
CA GLU A 660 40.43 -57.75 -21.65
C GLU A 660 39.90 -58.96 -20.85
N VAL A 661 39.84 -58.80 -19.54
CA VAL A 661 39.34 -59.80 -18.60
C VAL A 661 37.86 -60.09 -18.80
N VAL A 662 37.03 -59.07 -19.02
CA VAL A 662 35.59 -59.24 -19.24
C VAL A 662 35.30 -59.81 -20.62
N ARG A 663 36.00 -59.34 -21.64
CA ARG A 663 35.86 -59.86 -23.01
C ARG A 663 36.14 -61.35 -23.07
N ALA A 664 37.20 -61.80 -22.40
CA ALA A 664 37.51 -63.22 -22.31
C ALA A 664 36.40 -64.03 -21.62
N ALA A 665 35.81 -63.47 -20.56
CA ALA A 665 34.93 -64.21 -19.68
C ALA A 665 33.43 -64.17 -20.06
N LEU A 666 32.93 -63.06 -20.62
CA LEU A 666 31.52 -62.88 -20.99
C LEU A 666 31.27 -62.87 -22.50
N PHE A 667 32.28 -62.52 -23.30
CA PHE A 667 32.11 -62.22 -24.73
C PHE A 667 32.97 -63.08 -25.66
N SER A 668 33.59 -64.15 -25.14
CA SER A 668 34.44 -65.08 -25.91
C SER A 668 35.57 -64.36 -26.69
N ASN A 669 36.22 -63.38 -26.04
CA ASN A 669 37.22 -62.47 -26.63
C ASN A 669 36.69 -61.58 -27.77
N GLY A 670 35.39 -61.32 -27.82
CA GLY A 670 34.81 -60.41 -28.80
C GLY A 670 35.22 -58.95 -28.61
N SER A 671 35.31 -58.19 -29.72
CA SER A 671 35.59 -56.75 -29.77
C SER A 671 34.31 -55.92 -29.87
N ASP A 672 34.43 -54.59 -29.84
CA ASP A 672 33.35 -53.64 -30.11
C ASP A 672 32.12 -53.82 -29.19
N VAL A 673 32.37 -54.05 -27.90
CA VAL A 673 31.28 -54.18 -26.91
C VAL A 673 30.56 -52.85 -26.80
N SER A 674 29.23 -52.89 -26.92
CA SER A 674 28.33 -51.75 -26.79
C SER A 674 27.14 -52.13 -25.91
N VAL A 675 26.60 -51.15 -25.20
CA VAL A 675 25.44 -51.30 -24.31
C VAL A 675 24.35 -50.38 -24.82
N ASP A 676 23.12 -50.88 -24.89
CA ASP A 676 21.91 -50.13 -25.22
C ASP A 676 21.00 -50.12 -23.98
N LEU A 677 20.83 -48.94 -23.39
CA LEU A 677 20.05 -48.77 -22.15
C LEU A 677 18.53 -48.72 -22.38
N ARG A 678 18.08 -48.59 -23.63
CA ARG A 678 16.65 -48.64 -23.97
C ARG A 678 16.17 -50.06 -24.08
N THR A 679 16.95 -50.89 -24.77
CA THR A 679 16.65 -52.31 -24.96
C THR A 679 17.23 -53.19 -23.86
N MET A 680 18.01 -52.62 -22.92
CA MET A 680 18.73 -53.33 -21.87
C MET A 680 19.52 -54.52 -22.43
N SER A 681 20.26 -54.26 -23.52
CA SER A 681 21.01 -55.27 -24.25
C SER A 681 22.48 -54.88 -24.43
N THR A 682 23.31 -55.89 -24.64
CA THR A 682 24.73 -55.74 -24.97
C THR A 682 24.97 -56.34 -26.35
N SER A 683 25.80 -55.68 -27.17
CA SER A 683 26.20 -56.22 -28.47
C SER A 683 27.70 -56.15 -28.65
N TRP A 684 28.29 -57.19 -29.26
CA TRP A 684 29.73 -57.34 -29.47
C TRP A 684 30.03 -58.12 -30.75
N THR A 685 31.26 -58.03 -31.25
CA THR A 685 31.74 -58.72 -32.46
C THR A 685 32.68 -59.85 -32.07
N LEU A 686 32.35 -61.09 -32.41
CA LEU A 686 33.23 -62.24 -32.18
C LEU A 686 34.50 -62.18 -33.06
N PRO A 687 35.58 -62.91 -32.73
CA PRO A 687 36.81 -62.96 -33.55
C PRO A 687 36.59 -63.45 -35.00
N ASN A 688 35.48 -64.14 -35.26
CA ASN A 688 35.08 -64.57 -36.60
C ASN A 688 34.31 -63.48 -37.39
N GLY A 689 34.17 -62.27 -36.85
CA GLY A 689 33.45 -61.14 -37.44
C GLY A 689 31.94 -61.15 -37.23
N GLN A 690 31.36 -62.15 -36.55
CA GLN A 690 29.93 -62.23 -36.30
C GLN A 690 29.50 -61.30 -35.16
N ARG A 691 28.49 -60.45 -35.39
CA ARG A 691 27.88 -59.63 -34.34
C ARG A 691 26.88 -60.46 -33.53
N ASN A 692 27.06 -60.47 -32.22
CA ASN A 692 26.14 -61.04 -31.26
C ASN A 692 25.48 -59.94 -30.44
N THR A 693 24.21 -60.15 -30.10
CA THR A 693 23.44 -59.28 -29.20
C THR A 693 22.75 -60.14 -28.16
N ARG A 694 22.83 -59.73 -26.89
CA ARG A 694 22.23 -60.46 -25.78
C ARG A 694 21.61 -59.50 -24.76
N PRO A 695 20.36 -59.74 -24.31
CA PRO A 695 19.79 -59.00 -23.17
C PRO A 695 20.66 -59.15 -21.92
N LEU A 696 20.71 -58.12 -21.08
CA LEU A 696 21.47 -58.14 -19.81
C LEU A 696 21.06 -59.31 -18.90
N GLU A 697 19.81 -59.75 -18.97
CA GLU A 697 19.27 -60.86 -18.16
C GLU A 697 19.75 -62.25 -18.64
N ALA A 698 20.15 -62.38 -19.92
CA ALA A 698 20.38 -63.67 -20.58
C ALA A 698 21.81 -64.23 -20.42
N PHE A 699 22.70 -63.55 -19.68
CA PHE A 699 23.98 -64.11 -19.26
C PHE A 699 23.76 -65.22 -18.20
N SER A 700 24.48 -66.35 -18.23
CA SER A 700 24.23 -67.51 -17.34
C SER A 700 24.83 -67.33 -15.93
N SER A 701 24.26 -67.91 -14.86
CA SER A 701 24.71 -67.64 -13.46
C SER A 701 26.16 -68.04 -13.16
N GLY A 702 26.65 -69.13 -13.75
CA GLY A 702 28.03 -69.61 -13.55
C GLY A 702 29.10 -68.87 -14.36
N GLU A 703 28.79 -68.42 -15.58
CA GLU A 703 29.69 -67.56 -16.38
C GLU A 703 29.69 -66.12 -15.84
N ARG A 704 28.53 -65.65 -15.36
CA ARG A 704 28.37 -64.36 -14.68
C ARG A 704 29.27 -64.28 -13.45
N ALA A 705 29.14 -65.20 -12.50
CA ALA A 705 29.80 -65.10 -11.19
C ALA A 705 31.34 -64.93 -11.30
N PHE A 706 32.00 -65.72 -12.16
CA PHE A 706 33.45 -65.68 -12.32
C PHE A 706 33.96 -64.41 -13.02
N ALA A 707 33.40 -64.07 -14.18
CA ALA A 707 33.75 -62.83 -14.88
C ALA A 707 33.49 -61.61 -13.98
N TYR A 708 32.34 -61.62 -13.32
CA TYR A 708 31.85 -60.56 -12.47
C TYR A 708 32.75 -60.30 -11.26
N THR A 709 33.20 -61.37 -10.59
CA THR A 709 34.12 -61.22 -9.46
C THR A 709 35.42 -60.59 -9.89
N ARG A 710 35.97 -60.96 -11.06
CA ARG A 710 37.19 -60.34 -11.57
C ARG A 710 36.99 -58.85 -11.83
N VAL A 711 35.87 -58.47 -12.46
CA VAL A 711 35.52 -57.05 -12.66
C VAL A 711 35.42 -56.31 -11.35
N GLN A 712 34.57 -56.79 -10.44
CA GLN A 712 34.33 -56.10 -9.17
C GLN A 712 35.62 -55.95 -8.37
N VAL A 713 36.48 -56.97 -8.37
CA VAL A 713 37.81 -56.88 -7.76
C VAL A 713 38.68 -55.82 -8.45
N GLU A 714 38.74 -55.77 -9.78
CA GLU A 714 39.52 -54.76 -10.50
C GLU A 714 39.02 -53.32 -10.24
N ARG A 715 37.72 -53.12 -10.02
CA ARG A 715 37.15 -51.81 -9.67
C ARG A 715 37.59 -51.30 -8.31
N LEU A 716 37.87 -52.21 -7.39
CA LEU A 716 38.28 -51.89 -6.02
C LEU A 716 39.76 -51.52 -5.93
N VAL A 717 40.50 -51.56 -7.05
CA VAL A 717 41.91 -51.13 -7.11
C VAL A 717 42.07 -49.64 -6.79
N ASP A 718 41.08 -48.81 -7.12
CA ASP A 718 41.11 -47.35 -6.89
C ASP A 718 40.57 -46.94 -5.50
N ASP A 719 40.15 -47.88 -4.65
CA ASP A 719 39.72 -47.57 -3.28
C ASP A 719 40.95 -47.13 -2.44
N HIS A 720 40.86 -45.97 -1.78
CA HIS A 720 41.98 -45.31 -1.08
C HIS A 720 42.06 -45.61 0.43
N ALA A 721 41.37 -46.64 0.92
CA ALA A 721 41.43 -47.01 2.33
C ALA A 721 42.78 -47.66 2.70
N GLU A 722 43.28 -47.41 3.91
CA GLU A 722 44.51 -48.03 4.43
C GLU A 722 44.41 -49.56 4.52
N ASN A 723 43.20 -50.07 4.76
CA ASN A 723 42.91 -51.49 4.89
C ASN A 723 41.66 -51.86 4.07
N ARG A 724 41.84 -52.73 3.08
CA ARG A 724 40.80 -53.11 2.13
C ARG A 724 40.49 -54.60 2.27
N VAL A 725 39.22 -54.91 2.53
CA VAL A 725 38.77 -56.30 2.70
C VAL A 725 37.65 -56.62 1.73
N ILE A 726 37.84 -57.69 0.96
CA ILE A 726 36.84 -58.19 0.02
C ILE A 726 36.29 -59.53 0.51
N PHE A 727 34.97 -59.61 0.65
CA PHE A 727 34.24 -60.85 0.90
C PHE A 727 33.59 -61.33 -0.40
N LEU A 728 33.90 -62.55 -0.80
CA LEU A 728 33.23 -63.25 -1.89
C LEU A 728 32.18 -64.18 -1.30
N ASP A 729 30.93 -63.71 -1.25
CA ASP A 729 29.82 -64.40 -0.59
C ASP A 729 29.02 -65.27 -1.57
N GLU A 730 28.59 -66.44 -1.12
CA GLU A 730 27.78 -67.40 -1.89
C GLU A 730 28.37 -67.82 -3.26
N PHE A 731 29.68 -67.72 -3.42
CA PHE A 731 30.34 -68.00 -4.70
C PHE A 731 30.36 -69.49 -5.08
N GLY A 732 30.27 -70.36 -4.07
CA GLY A 732 30.37 -71.81 -4.21
C GLY A 732 29.09 -72.52 -4.65
N SER A 733 27.97 -71.86 -4.91
CA SER A 733 26.76 -72.52 -5.44
C SER A 733 26.72 -72.58 -6.97
N PHE A 734 27.48 -71.73 -7.67
CA PHE A 734 27.30 -71.50 -9.11
C PHE A 734 28.54 -71.78 -9.97
N VAL A 735 29.69 -72.08 -9.37
CA VAL A 735 30.97 -72.25 -10.10
C VAL A 735 31.43 -73.70 -10.12
N GLU A 736 31.66 -74.22 -11.34
CA GLU A 736 32.26 -75.53 -11.63
C GLU A 736 33.65 -75.66 -10.97
N HIS A 737 34.06 -76.89 -10.64
CA HIS A 737 35.27 -77.14 -9.85
C HIS A 737 36.54 -76.54 -10.48
N ASP A 738 36.68 -76.62 -11.80
CA ASP A 738 37.86 -76.14 -12.53
C ASP A 738 37.98 -74.61 -12.52
N ARG A 739 36.86 -73.90 -12.66
CA ARG A 739 36.81 -72.42 -12.61
C ARG A 739 37.03 -71.86 -11.21
N PHE A 740 36.74 -72.65 -10.18
CA PHE A 740 36.99 -72.25 -8.80
C PHE A 740 38.50 -72.20 -8.49
N GLU A 741 39.29 -73.13 -9.03
CA GLU A 741 40.76 -73.10 -8.90
C GLU A 741 41.38 -71.96 -9.71
N GLU A 742 40.81 -71.62 -10.87
CA GLU A 742 41.19 -70.42 -11.61
C GLU A 742 40.91 -69.13 -10.81
N LEU A 743 39.79 -69.08 -10.07
CA LEU A 743 39.47 -67.94 -9.22
C LEU A 743 40.48 -67.78 -8.09
N LYS A 744 40.78 -68.88 -7.37
CA LYS A 744 41.80 -68.85 -6.32
C LYS A 744 43.14 -68.31 -6.85
N ARG A 745 43.55 -68.79 -8.03
CA ARG A 745 44.77 -68.33 -8.70
C ARG A 745 44.70 -66.83 -9.02
N PHE A 746 43.58 -66.36 -9.58
CA PHE A 746 43.36 -64.94 -9.86
C PHE A 746 43.42 -64.09 -8.59
N LEU A 747 42.70 -64.49 -7.54
CA LEU A 747 42.63 -63.72 -6.29
C LEU A 747 44.01 -63.62 -5.64
N ARG A 748 44.80 -64.69 -5.67
CA ARG A 748 46.17 -64.67 -5.15
C ARG A 748 47.11 -63.80 -5.98
N THR A 749 47.08 -63.94 -7.30
CA THR A 749 48.13 -63.37 -8.17
C THR A 749 47.83 -61.95 -8.65
N GLN A 750 46.55 -61.58 -8.76
CA GLN A 750 46.12 -60.32 -9.38
C GLN A 750 45.29 -59.43 -8.46
N ALA A 751 44.57 -59.99 -7.49
CA ALA A 751 43.69 -59.23 -6.60
C ALA A 751 44.36 -58.83 -5.28
N LEU A 752 45.04 -59.78 -4.63
CA LEU A 752 45.65 -59.57 -3.33
C LEU A 752 46.82 -58.59 -3.43
N GLY A 753 46.88 -57.62 -2.51
CA GLY A 753 47.84 -56.50 -2.50
C GLY A 753 47.48 -55.36 -3.46
N ARG A 754 46.84 -55.66 -4.60
CA ARG A 754 46.42 -54.64 -5.57
C ARG A 754 45.05 -54.05 -5.26
N ALA A 755 44.03 -54.90 -5.15
CA ALA A 755 42.63 -54.52 -4.92
C ALA A 755 42.21 -54.67 -3.45
N ALA A 756 42.82 -55.60 -2.71
CA ALA A 756 42.53 -55.83 -1.29
C ALA A 756 43.73 -56.36 -0.52
N ASP A 757 43.78 -56.04 0.77
CA ASP A 757 44.82 -56.51 1.70
C ASP A 757 44.40 -57.83 2.37
N LYS A 758 43.08 -58.11 2.41
CA LYS A 758 42.50 -59.40 2.80
C LYS A 758 41.33 -59.78 1.88
N ILE A 759 41.29 -61.03 1.46
CA ILE A 759 40.18 -61.59 0.69
C ILE A 759 39.63 -62.80 1.44
N VAL A 760 38.31 -62.86 1.61
CA VAL A 760 37.62 -63.93 2.32
C VAL A 760 36.61 -64.59 1.39
N LEU A 761 36.81 -65.86 1.07
CA LEU A 761 35.88 -66.67 0.29
C LEU A 761 34.90 -67.37 1.22
N ILE A 762 33.61 -67.15 1.00
CA ILE A 762 32.55 -67.80 1.77
C ILE A 762 31.84 -68.83 0.91
N LEU A 763 31.89 -70.09 1.36
CA LEU A 763 31.40 -71.23 0.60
C LEU A 763 30.41 -72.08 1.42
N PRO A 764 29.46 -72.75 0.75
CA PRO A 764 28.67 -73.81 1.38
C PRO A 764 29.53 -75.05 1.60
N LEU A 765 29.26 -75.81 2.68
CA LEU A 765 29.97 -77.06 2.98
C LEU A 765 29.70 -78.10 1.87
N ARG A 766 30.68 -78.36 0.99
CA ARG A 766 30.51 -79.23 -0.21
C ARG A 766 30.82 -80.73 0.04
N ARG A 767 31.55 -81.08 1.09
CA ARG A 767 31.98 -82.46 1.41
C ARG A 767 31.60 -82.85 2.84
N SER A 768 31.43 -84.15 3.09
CA SER A 768 31.30 -84.66 4.45
C SER A 768 32.60 -84.39 5.22
N PRO A 769 32.57 -83.63 6.32
CA PRO A 769 33.76 -83.25 7.06
C PRO A 769 34.41 -84.49 7.70
N SER A 770 35.73 -84.53 7.70
CA SER A 770 36.54 -85.51 8.43
C SER A 770 36.25 -85.48 9.94
N PRO A 771 36.61 -86.52 10.72
CA PRO A 771 36.42 -86.50 12.18
C PRO A 771 37.04 -85.29 12.87
N ASP A 772 38.21 -84.84 12.41
CA ASP A 772 38.91 -83.67 12.95
C ASP A 772 38.18 -82.37 12.56
N GLU A 773 37.72 -82.26 11.31
CA GLU A 773 36.90 -81.14 10.83
C GLU A 773 35.53 -81.09 11.54
N GLN A 774 34.96 -82.24 11.93
CA GLN A 774 33.72 -82.28 12.72
C GLN A 774 33.94 -81.74 14.13
N LEU A 775 35.11 -81.99 14.73
CA LEU A 775 35.47 -81.41 16.02
C LEU A 775 35.66 -79.90 15.90
N GLU A 776 36.35 -79.44 14.85
CA GLU A 776 36.52 -78.01 14.56
C GLU A 776 35.19 -77.31 14.30
N LEU A 777 34.31 -77.90 13.48
CA LEU A 777 32.94 -77.40 13.23
C LEU A 777 32.15 -77.23 14.54
N LYS A 778 32.30 -78.13 15.50
CA LYS A 778 31.64 -78.00 16.81
C LYS A 778 32.26 -76.87 17.64
N GLN A 779 33.58 -76.72 17.63
CA GLN A 779 34.30 -75.69 18.40
C GLN A 779 34.05 -74.27 17.86
N ARG A 780 33.95 -74.11 16.53
CA ARG A 780 33.76 -72.82 15.86
C ARG A 780 32.29 -72.48 15.59
N GLY A 781 31.34 -73.27 16.07
CA GLY A 781 29.91 -72.96 15.92
C GLY A 781 29.33 -73.21 14.53
N GLY A 782 29.93 -74.11 13.75
CA GLY A 782 29.34 -74.66 12.51
C GLY A 782 30.02 -74.27 11.20
N TYR A 783 31.22 -73.68 11.24
CA TYR A 783 32.06 -73.42 10.07
C TYR A 783 33.50 -73.91 10.25
N LEU A 784 34.17 -74.17 9.12
CA LEU A 784 35.60 -74.38 8.99
C LEU A 784 36.22 -73.12 8.40
N ALA A 785 37.42 -72.78 8.84
CA ALA A 785 38.16 -71.70 8.22
C ALA A 785 39.62 -72.09 8.02
N SER A 786 40.09 -71.98 6.78
CA SER A 786 41.45 -72.31 6.37
C SER A 786 42.07 -71.16 5.58
N GLU A 787 43.37 -70.98 5.76
CA GLU A 787 44.14 -70.11 4.87
C GLU A 787 44.41 -70.88 3.56
N ILE A 788 44.26 -70.19 2.43
CA ILE A 788 44.57 -70.78 1.14
C ILE A 788 46.03 -70.45 0.82
N ASP A 789 46.91 -71.45 0.97
CA ASP A 789 48.36 -71.41 0.68
C ASP A 789 48.72 -71.25 -0.80
#